data_AF-A0A9P7TMG0-F1
#
_entry.id   AF-A0A9P7TMG0-F1
#
_cell.length_a   1.000
_cell.length_b   1.000
_cell.length_c   1.000
_cell.angle_alpha   90.00
_cell.angle_beta   90.00
_cell.angle_gamma   90.00
#
_symmetry.space_group_name_H-M   'P 1'
#
loop_
_entity.id
_entity.type
_entity.pdbx_description
1 polymer ?
#
loop_
_entity_poly.entity_id
_entity_poly.type
_entity_poly.pdbx_seq_one_letter_code
_entity_poly.pdbx_strand_id
1 'polypeptide(L)'
;MDQQNQFDAMLEGIRKLQIEETDTPSKQNMASQQETPTETPLHLQPKNDRALKKSQQLDEIIQKLHALKTLETEDRRKEDEKRREQMKALELERDTALQQAKKKEEEFIDFLRRAERGEADLQLEAKNLQKNGERRLKNGDLELQKKDLVLELKHETDELQNKDALVQNRDKKLKDKNRHVQDMEMKLQDTETKLRNTETELQDTKNALQVTLTALETSEILTKERVAELEERDRQLEEKDSQLQEEKESKDRQLESKDRHLEEKDRQLQEVNSLSREKDIELSNQAKLLQFSTIGEYLTKCHVSYIPTVQMNAYQRTPHSLTKQKDRYGPTHANLWEGFLGEQKKIFEQVCNTIGPDLREFPRLITVEEIASNIRPIASEKELEMFINTYVENPVRHVMKKLFSADPQGEVCKVQGKELDFRYYYFAEDMDDIIDTIEEHAAVQEVQGKESTNASEDIPDTTIDIADPDTIKKPAPVQEVQEVQEKKSTKASKARTQEGTFRPDGMCVLIKWQAGQKGSILIFPYECKPPHNLTNKDLDVILKLLGSFWTAKRPVGILLQAWNSVRYALVQIYDYMVRSLSEFGILTTGTAIVFLRIDWANGAKTLQYHLARPAFDAAQASEADVAPLSAVGQYVSFIVRALKESQHGNHKTRMGRMDTRKTLSKVTMGTATNTNAASASTSGTAMR
;
A
#
# COMPACT_ATOMS: atom_id res chain seq x y z
N MET A 1 10.68 25.75 -9.78
CA MET A 1 9.85 25.70 -11.00
C MET A 1 10.72 25.61 -12.25
N ASP A 2 11.53 26.62 -12.56
CA ASP A 2 12.31 26.66 -13.82
C ASP A 2 13.27 25.46 -14.02
N GLN A 3 14.05 25.09 -13.00
CA GLN A 3 14.91 23.88 -13.06
C GLN A 3 14.14 22.57 -13.24
N GLN A 4 12.91 22.46 -12.71
CA GLN A 4 12.05 21.28 -12.89
C GLN A 4 11.64 21.16 -14.37
N ASN A 5 11.21 22.27 -14.97
CA ASN A 5 10.84 22.34 -16.38
C ASN A 5 12.04 22.00 -17.29
N GLN A 6 13.26 22.43 -16.93
CA GLN A 6 14.49 22.07 -17.65
C GLN A 6 14.82 20.57 -17.55
N PHE A 7 14.62 19.96 -16.36
CA PHE A 7 14.81 18.53 -16.14
C PHE A 7 13.80 17.69 -16.95
N ASP A 8 12.51 18.04 -16.90
CA ASP A 8 11.46 17.35 -17.63
C ASP A 8 11.62 17.49 -19.16
N ALA A 9 12.03 18.67 -19.64
CA ALA A 9 12.36 18.88 -21.06
C ALA A 9 13.57 18.04 -21.52
N MET A 10 14.56 17.85 -20.65
CA MET A 10 15.74 17.02 -20.94
C MET A 10 15.38 15.52 -20.98
N LEU A 11 14.55 15.03 -20.06
CA LEU A 11 14.01 13.66 -20.09
C LEU A 11 13.19 13.37 -21.36
N GLU A 12 12.35 14.33 -21.77
CA GLU A 12 11.55 14.21 -22.99
C GLU A 12 12.41 14.26 -24.27
N GLY A 13 13.57 14.94 -24.22
CA GLY A 13 14.61 14.86 -25.25
C GLY A 13 15.23 13.47 -25.37
N ILE A 14 15.55 12.82 -24.24
CA ILE A 14 16.09 11.45 -24.21
C ILE A 14 15.08 10.46 -24.82
N ARG A 15 13.80 10.53 -24.43
CA ARG A 15 12.75 9.66 -25.00
C ARG A 15 12.68 9.75 -26.53
N LYS A 16 12.70 10.97 -27.08
CA LYS A 16 12.64 11.19 -28.53
C LYS A 16 13.85 10.61 -29.27
N LEU A 17 15.03 10.65 -28.65
CA LEU A 17 16.23 10.02 -29.21
C LEU A 17 16.18 8.49 -29.22
N GLN A 18 15.46 7.86 -28.28
CA GLN A 18 15.28 6.40 -28.22
C GLN A 18 14.17 5.91 -29.18
N ILE A 19 13.09 6.67 -29.37
CA ILE A 19 11.98 6.28 -30.26
C ILE A 19 12.43 6.25 -31.74
N GLU A 20 13.39 7.09 -32.15
CA GLU A 20 13.99 7.04 -33.50
C GLU A 20 14.71 5.72 -33.83
N GLU A 21 15.10 4.91 -32.84
CA GLU A 21 15.80 3.63 -33.09
C GLU A 21 14.86 2.45 -33.32
N THR A 22 13.57 2.54 -32.95
CA THR A 22 12.64 1.39 -33.02
C THR A 22 11.88 1.26 -34.34
N ASP A 23 11.72 2.34 -35.12
CA ASP A 23 10.92 2.34 -36.35
C ASP A 23 11.73 1.98 -37.62
N THR A 24 12.23 0.74 -37.71
CA THR A 24 12.60 0.12 -39.01
C THR A 24 12.20 -1.36 -39.10
N PRO A 25 11.19 -1.73 -39.92
CA PRO A 25 10.65 -3.10 -39.94
C PRO A 25 11.53 -4.06 -40.76
N SER A 26 12.32 -4.89 -40.07
CA SER A 26 13.14 -5.93 -40.70
C SER A 26 12.30 -7.12 -41.18
N LYS A 27 12.16 -7.27 -42.51
CA LYS A 27 11.74 -8.52 -43.17
C LYS A 27 12.97 -9.21 -43.76
N GLN A 28 13.24 -10.47 -43.38
CA GLN A 28 13.83 -11.42 -44.34
C GLN A 28 13.65 -12.89 -43.92
N ASN A 29 13.65 -13.76 -44.93
CA ASN A 29 13.61 -15.21 -44.81
C ASN A 29 15.02 -15.79 -44.95
N MET A 30 15.24 -16.93 -44.28
CA MET A 30 16.01 -18.13 -44.67
C MET A 30 17.35 -18.05 -45.46
N ALA A 31 18.16 -19.07 -45.16
CA ALA A 31 19.22 -19.67 -45.98
C ALA A 31 20.56 -18.91 -46.08
N SER A 32 21.55 -19.42 -45.35
CA SER A 32 22.97 -19.11 -45.46
C SER A 32 23.66 -19.99 -46.51
N GLN A 33 24.49 -19.38 -47.38
CA GLN A 33 25.75 -19.98 -47.86
C GLN A 33 26.70 -18.90 -48.44
N GLN A 34 27.99 -19.24 -48.49
CA GLN A 34 29.15 -18.37 -48.74
C GLN A 34 29.10 -17.57 -50.09
N GLU A 35 29.56 -16.30 -50.17
CA GLU A 35 30.98 -15.82 -50.18
C GLU A 35 31.75 -16.31 -51.45
N THR A 36 32.48 -15.53 -52.26
CA THR A 36 33.27 -14.27 -52.04
C THR A 36 33.16 -13.25 -53.24
N PRO A 37 34.16 -12.47 -53.75
CA PRO A 37 34.02 -11.00 -53.80
C PRO A 37 34.27 -10.31 -55.17
N THR A 38 33.94 -9.01 -55.30
CA THR A 38 34.54 -8.09 -56.30
C THR A 38 34.51 -6.63 -55.81
N GLU A 39 35.51 -5.83 -56.20
CA GLU A 39 35.75 -4.46 -55.71
C GLU A 39 35.09 -3.37 -56.59
N THR A 40 34.58 -2.30 -55.98
CA THR A 40 34.94 -0.88 -56.29
C THR A 40 34.17 0.11 -55.38
N PRO A 41 34.65 1.36 -55.16
CA PRO A 41 34.28 2.13 -53.98
C PRO A 41 33.15 3.16 -54.18
N LEU A 42 32.23 3.26 -53.21
CA LEU A 42 31.36 4.44 -53.03
C LEU A 42 31.37 4.98 -51.58
N HIS A 43 32.06 6.10 -51.42
CA HIS A 43 31.80 7.24 -50.51
C HIS A 43 30.60 7.11 -49.54
N LEU A 44 30.85 6.69 -48.29
CA LEU A 44 29.84 6.56 -47.23
C LEU A 44 30.31 7.10 -45.85
N GLN A 45 30.67 8.38 -45.78
CA GLN A 45 30.80 9.11 -44.49
C GLN A 45 29.72 10.20 -44.35
N PRO A 46 28.53 9.81 -43.89
CA PRO A 46 27.79 10.68 -42.96
C PRO A 46 27.15 9.96 -41.75
N LYS A 47 27.16 8.61 -41.72
CA LYS A 47 26.42 7.84 -40.69
C LYS A 47 27.20 7.70 -39.38
N ASN A 48 28.48 7.36 -39.41
CA ASN A 48 29.28 7.15 -38.19
C ASN A 48 29.42 8.44 -37.36
N ASP A 49 29.68 9.58 -38.00
CA ASP A 49 29.76 10.89 -37.34
C ASP A 49 28.47 11.25 -36.57
N ARG A 50 27.30 10.83 -37.09
CA ARG A 50 26.01 11.10 -36.45
C ARG A 50 25.78 10.20 -35.23
N ALA A 51 26.24 8.95 -35.28
CA ALA A 51 26.23 8.05 -34.12
C ALA A 51 27.24 8.50 -33.05
N LEU A 52 28.46 8.87 -33.44
CA LEU A 52 29.50 9.36 -32.54
C LEU A 52 29.06 10.65 -31.84
N LYS A 53 28.42 11.58 -32.56
CA LYS A 53 27.83 12.80 -31.98
C LYS A 53 26.66 12.50 -31.04
N LYS A 54 25.76 11.56 -31.37
CA LYS A 54 24.69 11.11 -30.44
C LYS A 54 25.29 10.52 -29.14
N SER A 55 26.36 9.73 -29.23
CA SER A 55 27.07 9.19 -28.05
C SER A 55 27.69 10.31 -27.20
N GLN A 56 28.45 11.21 -27.82
CA GLN A 56 29.10 12.33 -27.11
C GLN A 56 28.07 13.25 -26.42
N GLN A 57 26.91 13.48 -27.06
CA GLN A 57 25.80 14.23 -26.44
C GLN A 57 25.17 13.47 -25.26
N LEU A 58 25.07 12.15 -25.32
CA LEU A 58 24.56 11.33 -24.21
C LEU A 58 25.52 11.37 -23.01
N ASP A 59 26.82 11.25 -23.24
CA ASP A 59 27.85 11.38 -22.20
C ASP A 59 27.84 12.77 -21.56
N GLU A 60 27.68 13.83 -22.35
CA GLU A 60 27.56 15.21 -21.87
C GLU A 60 26.29 15.43 -21.02
N ILE A 61 25.17 14.78 -21.39
CA ILE A 61 23.93 14.79 -20.60
C ILE A 61 24.11 14.01 -19.28
N ILE A 62 24.78 12.86 -19.29
CA ILE A 62 25.07 12.07 -18.09
C ILE A 62 25.96 12.85 -17.11
N GLN A 63 26.99 13.55 -17.61
CA GLN A 63 27.82 14.43 -16.79
C GLN A 63 27.03 15.59 -16.18
N LYS A 64 26.15 16.23 -16.94
CA LYS A 64 25.26 17.30 -16.44
C LYS A 64 24.26 16.79 -15.39
N LEU A 65 23.70 15.59 -15.58
CA LEU A 65 22.85 14.94 -14.58
C LEU A 65 23.62 14.65 -13.28
N HIS A 66 24.87 14.18 -13.37
CA HIS A 66 25.71 13.98 -12.19
C HIS A 66 26.01 15.31 -11.47
N ALA A 67 26.37 16.36 -12.21
CA ALA A 67 26.64 17.69 -11.65
C ALA A 67 25.41 18.31 -10.95
N LEU A 68 24.24 18.21 -11.57
CA LEU A 68 22.96 18.65 -10.98
C LEU A 68 22.64 17.87 -9.71
N LYS A 69 22.87 16.55 -9.68
CA LYS A 69 22.62 15.72 -8.50
C LYS A 69 23.55 16.07 -7.33
N THR A 70 24.82 16.38 -7.58
CA THR A 70 25.71 16.92 -6.54
C THR A 70 25.25 18.28 -6.03
N LEU A 71 24.83 19.19 -6.93
CA LEU A 71 24.33 20.52 -6.55
C LEU A 71 23.09 20.41 -5.66
N GLU A 72 22.13 19.55 -6.01
CA GLU A 72 20.92 19.30 -5.22
C GLU A 72 21.26 18.76 -3.81
N THR A 73 22.21 17.82 -3.70
CA THR A 73 22.64 17.32 -2.38
C THR A 73 23.33 18.39 -1.53
N GLU A 74 24.04 19.33 -2.16
CA GLU A 74 24.73 20.40 -1.45
C GLU A 74 23.80 21.55 -1.05
N ASP A 75 22.79 21.87 -1.85
CA ASP A 75 21.78 22.86 -1.50
C ASP A 75 20.82 22.33 -0.41
N ARG A 76 20.43 21.04 -0.47
CA ARG A 76 19.74 20.37 0.66
C ARG A 76 20.57 20.46 1.95
N ARG A 77 21.89 20.22 1.87
CA ARG A 77 22.81 20.32 3.02
C ARG A 77 22.83 21.75 3.58
N LYS A 78 22.95 22.78 2.73
CA LYS A 78 22.91 24.19 3.15
C LYS A 78 21.58 24.56 3.82
N GLU A 79 20.46 24.01 3.35
CA GLU A 79 19.15 24.25 3.96
C GLU A 79 19.04 23.60 5.36
N ASP A 80 19.50 22.36 5.54
CA ASP A 80 19.56 21.71 6.85
C ASP A 80 20.55 22.40 7.82
N GLU A 81 21.65 22.94 7.30
CA GLU A 81 22.62 23.74 8.06
C GLU A 81 21.97 25.05 8.56
N LYS A 82 21.26 25.76 7.68
CA LYS A 82 20.46 26.95 8.00
C LYS A 82 19.32 26.66 9.00
N ARG A 83 18.61 25.54 8.86
CA ARG A 83 17.55 25.11 9.80
C ARG A 83 18.10 24.86 11.20
N ARG A 84 19.32 24.30 11.32
CA ARG A 84 20.02 24.14 12.61
C ARG A 84 20.44 25.46 13.24
N GLU A 85 20.83 26.45 12.44
CA GLU A 85 21.12 27.80 12.94
C GLU A 85 19.86 28.51 13.43
N GLN A 86 18.76 28.43 12.69
CA GLN A 86 17.46 28.97 13.11
C GLN A 86 16.97 28.31 14.42
N MET A 87 17.13 27.00 14.56
CA MET A 87 16.79 26.28 15.80
C MET A 87 17.60 26.81 17.00
N LYS A 88 18.91 26.99 16.86
CA LYS A 88 19.77 27.57 17.91
C LYS A 88 19.40 29.02 18.25
N ALA A 89 19.00 29.82 17.27
CA ALA A 89 18.55 31.19 17.49
C ALA A 89 17.26 31.22 18.34
N LEU A 90 16.29 30.35 18.03
CA LEU A 90 15.05 30.21 18.79
C LEU A 90 15.29 29.70 20.23
N GLU A 91 16.26 28.79 20.44
CA GLU A 91 16.65 28.38 21.80
C GLU A 91 17.29 29.52 22.61
N LEU A 92 18.16 30.32 21.98
CA LEU A 92 18.77 31.49 22.62
C LEU A 92 17.73 32.58 22.94
N GLU A 93 16.76 32.79 22.06
CA GLU A 93 15.65 33.73 22.26
C GLU A 93 14.73 33.25 23.40
N ARG A 94 14.35 31.97 23.43
CA ARG A 94 13.63 31.31 24.54
C ARG A 94 14.32 31.53 25.87
N ASP A 95 15.63 31.25 25.95
CA ASP A 95 16.37 31.34 27.21
C ASP A 95 16.59 32.79 27.65
N THR A 96 16.73 33.71 26.69
CA THR A 96 16.76 35.17 26.96
C THR A 96 15.40 35.65 27.51
N ALA A 97 14.29 35.23 26.90
CA ALA A 97 12.95 35.55 27.38
C ALA A 97 12.69 34.98 28.79
N LEU A 98 13.17 33.76 29.07
CA LEU A 98 13.09 33.14 30.40
C LEU A 98 13.88 33.92 31.46
N GLN A 99 15.06 34.44 31.12
CA GLN A 99 15.82 35.33 32.03
C GLN A 99 15.11 36.67 32.26
N GLN A 100 14.54 37.28 31.22
CA GLN A 100 13.77 38.52 31.36
C GLN A 100 12.50 38.33 32.20
N ALA A 101 11.82 37.19 32.07
CA ALA A 101 10.66 36.83 32.89
C ALA A 101 11.04 36.73 34.38
N LYS A 102 12.11 35.98 34.71
CA LYS A 102 12.63 35.87 36.09
C LYS A 102 13.05 37.22 36.68
N LYS A 103 13.71 38.08 35.89
CA LYS A 103 14.08 39.42 36.37
C LYS A 103 12.85 40.29 36.70
N LYS A 104 11.80 40.22 35.88
CA LYS A 104 10.52 40.89 36.16
C LYS A 104 9.81 40.32 37.39
N GLU A 105 9.90 39.01 37.61
CA GLU A 105 9.37 38.34 38.80
C GLU A 105 10.10 38.79 40.08
N GLU A 106 11.43 38.87 40.05
CA GLU A 106 12.24 39.44 41.15
C GLU A 106 11.93 40.92 41.42
N GLU A 107 11.82 41.74 40.36
CA GLU A 107 11.43 43.15 40.46
C GLU A 107 10.02 43.34 41.04
N PHE A 108 9.09 42.44 40.70
CA PHE A 108 7.72 42.43 41.25
C PHE A 108 7.69 42.00 42.72
N ILE A 109 8.44 40.95 43.11
CA ILE A 109 8.58 40.54 44.51
C ILE A 109 9.16 41.67 45.35
N ASP A 110 10.18 42.38 44.86
CA ASP A 110 10.78 43.49 45.62
C ASP A 110 9.97 44.79 45.54
N PHE A 111 9.03 44.92 44.60
CA PHE A 111 7.96 45.92 44.63
C PHE A 111 6.93 45.61 45.74
N LEU A 112 6.45 44.36 45.82
CA LEU A 112 5.50 43.94 46.88
C LEU A 112 6.08 44.19 48.28
N ARG A 113 7.34 43.78 48.52
CA ARG A 113 8.04 44.08 49.78
C ARG A 113 8.18 45.58 50.07
N ARG A 114 8.20 46.44 49.06
CA ARG A 114 8.21 47.91 49.26
C ARG A 114 6.82 48.44 49.62
N ALA A 115 5.76 47.90 49.03
CA ALA A 115 4.38 48.20 49.41
C ALA A 115 4.09 47.80 50.88
N GLU A 116 4.43 46.56 51.27
CA GLU A 116 4.26 46.07 52.66
C GLU A 116 4.97 46.95 53.71
N ARG A 117 6.18 47.47 53.38
CA ARG A 117 6.91 48.40 54.25
C ARG A 117 6.22 49.76 54.34
N GLY A 118 5.79 50.33 53.22
CA GLY A 118 5.04 51.59 53.21
C GLY A 118 3.72 51.51 53.98
N GLU A 119 3.01 50.37 53.91
CA GLU A 119 1.80 50.14 54.70
C GLU A 119 2.09 50.02 56.21
N ALA A 120 3.20 49.38 56.59
CA ALA A 120 3.64 49.32 57.99
C ALA A 120 4.05 50.70 58.55
N ASP A 121 4.73 51.53 57.75
CA ASP A 121 5.12 52.89 58.13
C ASP A 121 3.88 53.81 58.30
N LEU A 122 2.90 53.72 57.39
CA LEU A 122 1.62 54.44 57.51
C LEU A 122 0.83 54.00 58.76
N GLN A 123 0.84 52.71 59.11
CA GLN A 123 0.23 52.23 60.36
C GLN A 123 0.95 52.73 61.62
N LEU A 124 2.26 52.97 61.55
CA LEU A 124 3.04 53.57 62.64
C LEU A 124 2.76 55.08 62.77
N GLU A 125 2.68 55.80 61.65
CA GLU A 125 2.33 57.22 61.62
C GLU A 125 0.90 57.47 62.14
N ALA A 126 -0.08 56.67 61.71
CA ALA A 126 -1.46 56.72 62.22
C ALA A 126 -1.52 56.55 63.76
N LYS A 127 -0.78 55.58 64.31
CA LYS A 127 -0.66 55.38 65.77
C LYS A 127 -0.02 56.58 66.48
N ASN A 128 0.97 57.23 65.86
CA ASN A 128 1.61 58.42 66.43
C ASN A 128 0.70 59.66 66.40
N LEU A 129 -0.08 59.84 65.33
CA LEU A 129 -1.08 60.91 65.21
C LEU A 129 -2.18 60.78 66.27
N GLN A 130 -2.74 59.57 66.44
CA GLN A 130 -3.74 59.28 67.48
C GLN A 130 -3.21 59.63 68.89
N LYS A 131 -1.97 59.22 69.19
CA LYS A 131 -1.30 59.44 70.48
C LYS A 131 -0.94 60.91 70.76
N ASN A 132 -0.85 61.75 69.72
CA ASN A 132 -0.68 63.20 69.85
C ASN A 132 -2.02 63.94 69.99
N GLY A 133 -3.09 63.45 69.37
CA GLY A 133 -4.46 63.97 69.59
C GLY A 133 -4.88 63.87 71.05
N GLU A 134 -4.71 62.70 71.66
CA GLU A 134 -5.05 62.44 73.07
C GLU A 134 -4.27 63.31 74.08
N ARG A 135 -3.09 63.81 73.71
CA ARG A 135 -2.31 64.76 74.55
C ARG A 135 -2.83 66.19 74.48
N ARG A 136 -3.37 66.62 73.34
CA ARG A 136 -3.86 67.99 73.13
C ARG A 136 -5.27 68.25 73.67
N LEU A 137 -6.00 67.21 74.09
CA LEU A 137 -7.30 67.30 74.75
C LEU A 137 -7.25 66.92 76.25
N LYS A 138 -6.06 66.97 76.87
CA LYS A 138 -5.87 66.62 78.29
C LYS A 138 -5.11 67.65 79.14
N ASN A 139 -4.64 68.74 78.52
CA ASN A 139 -4.06 69.92 79.17
C ASN A 139 -4.83 71.18 78.74
N GLY A 140 -6.10 71.29 79.14
CA GLY A 140 -6.94 72.41 78.70
C GLY A 140 -8.19 72.69 79.53
N ASP A 141 -8.53 71.89 80.55
CA ASP A 141 -9.75 72.10 81.33
C ASP A 141 -9.66 71.52 82.76
N LEU A 142 -8.92 72.20 83.65
CA LEU A 142 -9.02 71.99 85.10
C LEU A 142 -8.37 73.12 85.93
N GLU A 143 -8.98 74.31 85.96
CA GLU A 143 -9.11 75.11 87.21
C GLU A 143 -10.10 76.29 87.08
N LEU A 144 -11.40 75.95 87.02
CA LEU A 144 -12.47 76.89 87.38
C LEU A 144 -12.81 76.71 88.87
N GLN A 145 -12.19 77.50 89.75
CA GLN A 145 -12.84 78.14 90.91
C GLN A 145 -11.85 78.87 91.86
N LYS A 146 -11.96 80.20 91.90
CA LYS A 146 -12.50 80.84 93.12
C LYS A 146 -13.20 82.15 92.78
N LYS A 147 -14.12 82.52 93.66
CA LYS A 147 -15.16 83.52 93.43
C LYS A 147 -15.09 84.62 94.49
N ASP A 148 -15.55 85.79 94.09
CA ASP A 148 -16.27 86.79 94.90
C ASP A 148 -15.55 87.42 96.15
N LEU A 149 -15.47 88.76 96.09
CA LEU A 149 -15.97 89.73 97.10
C LEU A 149 -15.01 90.49 98.07
N VAL A 150 -15.42 91.76 98.30
CA VAL A 150 -15.15 92.71 99.41
C VAL A 150 -13.75 93.37 99.57
N LEU A 151 -13.70 94.62 99.06
CA LEU A 151 -13.25 95.86 99.74
C LEU A 151 -12.57 95.78 101.13
N GLU A 152 -11.52 96.58 101.36
CA GLU A 152 -11.67 97.77 102.21
C GLU A 152 -10.54 98.81 102.03
N LEU A 153 -10.85 100.07 102.36
CA LEU A 153 -9.91 101.19 102.48
C LEU A 153 -9.59 101.42 103.96
N LYS A 154 -8.33 101.77 104.28
CA LYS A 154 -7.87 102.45 105.51
C LYS A 154 -6.40 102.88 105.33
N HIS A 155 -5.92 103.99 105.87
CA HIS A 155 -6.58 105.22 106.38
C HIS A 155 -5.53 106.36 106.26
N GLU A 156 -5.84 107.66 106.32
CA GLU A 156 -5.88 108.57 107.49
C GLU A 156 -5.35 109.94 106.96
N THR A 157 -5.55 111.17 107.46
CA THR A 157 -6.11 111.80 108.69
C THR A 157 -6.70 113.15 108.16
N ASP A 158 -7.90 113.64 108.48
CA ASP A 158 -8.40 114.25 109.74
C ASP A 158 -7.52 115.45 110.24
N GLU A 159 -8.03 116.58 110.78
CA GLU A 159 -9.41 116.98 111.12
C GLU A 159 -9.58 118.52 111.37
N LEU A 160 -10.84 118.96 111.56
CA LEU A 160 -11.33 120.05 112.46
C LEU A 160 -11.16 121.57 112.22
N GLN A 161 -12.11 122.30 112.84
CA GLN A 161 -12.18 123.75 113.20
C GLN A 161 -11.98 124.78 112.08
N ASN A 162 -12.98 125.56 111.60
CA ASN A 162 -14.26 126.10 112.10
C ASN A 162 -14.16 127.28 113.08
N LYS A 163 -14.73 128.42 112.65
CA LYS A 163 -14.72 129.79 113.20
C LYS A 163 -13.36 130.51 113.11
N ASP A 164 -13.32 131.82 112.82
CA ASP A 164 -14.40 132.82 112.88
C ASP A 164 -14.51 133.78 111.67
N ALA A 165 -15.63 134.51 111.64
CA ALA A 165 -15.88 135.81 111.00
C ALA A 165 -15.35 136.14 109.57
N LEU A 166 -16.29 136.12 108.61
CA LEU A 166 -16.55 137.17 107.59
C LEU A 166 -15.57 137.45 106.41
N VAL A 167 -16.19 137.65 105.23
CA VAL A 167 -15.74 138.41 104.03
C VAL A 167 -14.83 137.76 102.97
N GLN A 168 -14.09 136.66 103.18
CA GLN A 168 -13.23 136.07 102.12
C GLN A 168 -13.58 134.63 101.68
N ASN A 169 -14.69 134.43 100.94
CA ASN A 169 -14.97 133.12 100.33
C ASN A 169 -15.78 133.18 99.02
N ARG A 170 -15.17 133.70 97.94
CA ARG A 170 -15.73 133.62 96.57
C ARG A 170 -14.74 133.05 95.54
N ASP A 171 -13.43 133.27 95.73
CA ASP A 171 -12.39 132.81 94.79
C ASP A 171 -12.08 131.30 94.85
N LYS A 172 -12.30 130.65 95.99
CA LYS A 172 -11.98 129.21 96.15
C LYS A 172 -12.75 128.33 95.16
N LYS A 173 -14.02 128.67 94.91
CA LYS A 173 -14.93 127.94 93.99
C LYS A 173 -14.51 128.00 92.51
N LEU A 174 -13.63 128.92 92.13
CA LEU A 174 -13.01 128.94 90.79
C LEU A 174 -11.80 128.01 90.70
N LYS A 175 -10.93 127.99 91.72
CA LYS A 175 -9.74 127.11 91.74
C LYS A 175 -10.11 125.63 91.77
N ASP A 176 -11.10 125.23 92.56
CA ASP A 176 -11.50 123.81 92.64
C ASP A 176 -12.12 123.31 91.32
N LYS A 177 -12.86 124.17 90.59
CA LYS A 177 -13.33 123.87 89.23
C LYS A 177 -12.18 123.77 88.23
N ASN A 178 -11.21 124.67 88.28
CA ASN A 178 -10.04 124.62 87.40
C ASN A 178 -9.26 123.32 87.57
N ARG A 179 -9.13 122.84 88.82
CA ARG A 179 -8.45 121.57 89.13
C ARG A 179 -9.18 120.34 88.58
N HIS A 180 -10.52 120.36 88.59
CA HIS A 180 -11.33 119.29 87.99
C HIS A 180 -11.27 119.29 86.45
N VAL A 181 -11.23 120.46 85.80
CA VAL A 181 -11.00 120.56 84.36
C VAL A 181 -9.63 119.98 84.00
N GLN A 182 -8.57 120.34 84.73
CA GLN A 182 -7.22 119.80 84.50
C GLN A 182 -7.11 118.28 84.71
N ASP A 183 -7.84 117.72 85.68
CA ASP A 183 -7.91 116.27 85.90
C ASP A 183 -8.69 115.54 84.78
N MET A 184 -9.71 116.19 84.18
CA MET A 184 -10.34 115.69 82.96
C MET A 184 -9.43 115.84 81.73
N GLU A 185 -8.72 116.95 81.56
CA GLU A 185 -7.76 117.15 80.46
C GLU A 185 -6.65 116.10 80.47
N MET A 186 -6.09 115.78 81.66
CA MET A 186 -5.08 114.74 81.81
C MET A 186 -5.62 113.35 81.44
N LYS A 187 -6.87 113.03 81.83
CA LYS A 187 -7.55 111.79 81.43
C LYS A 187 -7.87 111.76 79.94
N LEU A 188 -8.23 112.91 79.35
CA LEU A 188 -8.45 113.04 77.92
C LEU A 188 -7.15 112.75 77.16
N GLN A 189 -6.02 113.35 77.56
CA GLN A 189 -4.70 113.09 76.97
C GLN A 189 -4.23 111.63 77.14
N ASP A 190 -4.50 111.00 78.28
CA ASP A 190 -4.25 109.56 78.47
C ASP A 190 -5.10 108.70 77.53
N THR A 191 -6.39 109.03 77.31
CA THR A 191 -7.22 108.32 76.31
C THR A 191 -6.84 108.64 74.87
N GLU A 192 -6.38 109.85 74.58
CA GLU A 192 -5.99 110.33 73.24
C GLU A 192 -4.64 109.73 72.81
N THR A 193 -3.69 109.61 73.73
CA THR A 193 -2.43 108.88 73.49
C THR A 193 -2.66 107.37 73.36
N LYS A 194 -3.56 106.77 74.14
CA LYS A 194 -3.97 105.37 73.95
C LYS A 194 -4.64 105.13 72.61
N LEU A 195 -5.58 105.99 72.21
CA LEU A 195 -6.20 105.95 70.87
C LEU A 195 -5.15 106.04 69.77
N ARG A 196 -4.25 107.02 69.85
CA ARG A 196 -3.17 107.20 68.87
C ARG A 196 -2.23 105.99 68.78
N ASN A 197 -1.90 105.35 69.90
CA ASN A 197 -1.12 104.12 69.89
C ASN A 197 -1.88 102.97 69.20
N THR A 198 -3.17 102.77 69.52
CA THR A 198 -3.99 101.76 68.84
C THR A 198 -4.21 102.08 67.35
N GLU A 199 -4.23 103.35 66.95
CA GLU A 199 -4.29 103.77 65.55
C GLU A 199 -2.98 103.44 64.79
N THR A 200 -1.81 103.61 65.42
CA THR A 200 -0.55 103.14 64.84
C THR A 200 -0.47 101.62 64.73
N GLU A 201 -0.92 100.87 65.75
CA GLU A 201 -1.00 99.40 65.70
C GLU A 201 -1.98 98.92 64.61
N LEU A 202 -3.12 99.62 64.42
CA LEU A 202 -4.09 99.34 63.35
C LEU A 202 -3.49 99.63 61.96
N GLN A 203 -2.70 100.69 61.82
CA GLN A 203 -2.06 101.02 60.54
C GLN A 203 -0.89 100.06 60.22
N ASP A 204 -0.13 99.60 61.22
CA ASP A 204 0.93 98.60 61.01
C ASP A 204 0.36 97.20 60.71
N THR A 205 -0.72 96.78 61.38
CA THR A 205 -1.42 95.53 61.03
C THR A 205 -2.06 95.60 59.64
N LYS A 206 -2.61 96.76 59.24
CA LYS A 206 -3.07 97.02 57.87
C LYS A 206 -1.93 96.96 56.83
N ASN A 207 -0.76 97.53 57.15
CA ASN A 207 0.44 97.44 56.30
C ASN A 207 0.89 95.98 56.12
N ALA A 208 0.93 95.20 57.22
CA ALA A 208 1.28 93.78 57.19
C ALA A 208 0.26 92.95 56.38
N LEU A 209 -1.04 93.20 56.57
CA LEU A 209 -2.10 92.56 55.79
C LEU A 209 -1.97 92.84 54.29
N GLN A 210 -1.67 94.09 53.91
CA GLN A 210 -1.44 94.46 52.51
C GLN A 210 -0.28 93.67 51.88
N VAL A 211 0.82 93.47 52.61
CA VAL A 211 1.94 92.63 52.17
C VAL A 211 1.50 91.18 52.01
N THR A 212 0.77 90.60 52.98
CA THR A 212 0.27 89.22 52.86
C THR A 212 -0.72 89.04 51.71
N LEU A 213 -1.51 90.05 51.38
CA LEU A 213 -2.43 90.02 50.23
C LEU A 213 -1.64 89.88 48.93
N THR A 214 -0.62 90.72 48.72
CA THR A 214 0.23 90.65 47.51
C THR A 214 1.03 89.35 47.40
N ALA A 215 1.41 88.75 48.54
CA ALA A 215 2.05 87.43 48.58
C ALA A 215 1.07 86.29 48.22
N LEU A 216 -0.21 86.41 48.61
CA LEU A 216 -1.25 85.47 48.22
C LEU A 216 -1.61 85.60 46.73
N GLU A 217 -1.81 86.82 46.22
CA GLU A 217 -2.08 87.11 44.81
C GLU A 217 -0.98 86.55 43.89
N THR A 218 0.29 86.73 44.25
CA THR A 218 1.42 86.17 43.49
C THR A 218 1.50 84.65 43.57
N SER A 219 1.12 84.04 44.71
CA SER A 219 0.99 82.58 44.82
C SER A 219 -0.19 82.02 44.00
N GLU A 220 -1.29 82.78 43.88
CA GLU A 220 -2.46 82.41 43.08
C GLU A 220 -2.14 82.42 41.58
N ILE A 221 -1.34 83.38 41.12
CA ILE A 221 -0.81 83.41 39.74
C ILE A 221 0.08 82.18 39.48
N LEU A 222 1.09 81.94 40.33
CA LEU A 222 2.01 80.81 40.18
C LEU A 222 1.31 79.45 40.22
N THR A 223 0.25 79.31 41.02
CA THR A 223 -0.54 78.06 41.07
C THR A 223 -1.43 77.88 39.84
N LYS A 224 -1.98 78.96 39.26
CA LYS A 224 -2.69 78.90 37.97
C LYS A 224 -1.76 78.53 36.81
N GLU A 225 -0.56 79.12 36.76
CA GLU A 225 0.47 78.76 35.78
C GLU A 225 0.83 77.27 35.91
N ARG A 226 1.06 76.78 37.14
CA ARG A 226 1.37 75.38 37.44
C ARG A 226 0.25 74.40 37.05
N VAL A 227 -1.02 74.81 37.15
CA VAL A 227 -2.15 73.99 36.70
C VAL A 227 -2.21 73.94 35.17
N ALA A 228 -2.00 75.07 34.48
CA ALA A 228 -1.94 75.08 33.02
C ALA A 228 -0.77 74.25 32.45
N GLU A 229 0.39 74.25 33.12
CA GLU A 229 1.51 73.34 32.79
C GLU A 229 1.14 71.86 32.91
N LEU A 230 0.27 71.50 33.88
CA LEU A 230 -0.18 70.12 34.09
C LEU A 230 -1.27 69.73 33.08
N GLU A 231 -2.28 70.58 32.84
CA GLU A 231 -3.34 70.33 31.85
C GLU A 231 -2.79 70.15 30.42
N GLU A 232 -1.72 70.87 30.06
CA GLU A 232 -1.03 70.68 28.78
C GLU A 232 -0.17 69.40 28.77
N ARG A 233 0.46 69.05 29.90
CA ARG A 233 1.25 67.82 30.03
C ARG A 233 0.37 66.56 29.96
N ASP A 234 -0.79 66.57 30.60
CA ASP A 234 -1.71 65.44 30.62
C ASP A 234 -2.33 65.20 29.23
N ARG A 235 -2.67 66.28 28.51
CA ARG A 235 -3.07 66.22 27.09
C ARG A 235 -2.00 65.60 26.20
N GLN A 236 -0.73 65.94 26.41
CA GLN A 236 0.42 65.33 25.70
C GLN A 236 0.71 63.88 26.12
N LEU A 237 0.12 63.39 27.22
CA LEU A 237 0.12 61.98 27.59
C LEU A 237 -1.05 61.24 26.92
N GLU A 238 -2.27 61.80 26.96
CA GLU A 238 -3.44 61.25 26.24
C GLU A 238 -3.18 61.08 24.74
N GLU A 239 -2.53 62.06 24.10
CA GLU A 239 -2.15 61.95 22.68
C GLU A 239 -1.12 60.82 22.44
N LYS A 240 -0.14 60.64 23.34
CA LYS A 240 0.86 59.58 23.22
C LYS A 240 0.30 58.20 23.48
N ASP A 241 -0.57 58.05 24.47
CA ASP A 241 -1.23 56.77 24.76
C ASP A 241 -2.17 56.37 23.61
N SER A 242 -2.83 57.36 22.99
CA SER A 242 -3.60 57.15 21.75
C SER A 242 -2.71 56.68 20.59
N GLN A 243 -1.57 57.34 20.33
CA GLN A 243 -0.61 56.94 19.29
C GLN A 243 -0.01 55.55 19.55
N LEU A 244 0.30 55.21 20.80
CA LEU A 244 0.81 53.89 21.20
C LEU A 244 -0.24 52.79 21.03
N GLN A 245 -1.52 53.09 21.32
CA GLN A 245 -2.63 52.16 21.10
C GLN A 245 -2.85 51.92 19.60
N GLU A 246 -2.83 52.96 18.76
CA GLU A 246 -2.92 52.80 17.29
C GLU A 246 -1.73 52.00 16.72
N GLU A 247 -0.50 52.27 17.17
CA GLU A 247 0.68 51.53 16.73
C GLU A 247 0.61 50.04 17.14
N LYS A 248 0.12 49.76 18.36
CA LYS A 248 -0.10 48.41 18.85
C LYS A 248 -1.16 47.68 18.01
N GLU A 249 -2.34 48.25 17.83
CA GLU A 249 -3.39 47.62 17.01
C GLU A 249 -2.96 47.46 15.54
N SER A 250 -2.08 48.33 15.03
CA SER A 250 -1.47 48.16 13.70
C SER A 250 -0.54 46.95 13.65
N LYS A 251 0.30 46.75 14.68
CA LYS A 251 1.18 45.57 14.82
C LYS A 251 0.39 44.28 15.02
N ASP A 252 -0.63 44.28 15.88
CA ASP A 252 -1.48 43.12 16.15
C ASP A 252 -2.22 42.66 14.86
N ARG A 253 -2.79 43.61 14.10
CA ARG A 253 -3.40 43.33 12.77
C ARG A 253 -2.37 42.82 11.74
N GLN A 254 -1.12 43.25 11.81
CA GLN A 254 -0.05 42.69 10.96
C GLN A 254 0.37 41.27 11.39
N LEU A 255 0.29 40.95 12.68
CA LEU A 255 0.57 39.60 13.19
C LEU A 255 -0.51 38.62 12.72
N GLU A 256 -1.79 38.91 12.99
CA GLU A 256 -2.93 38.11 12.51
C GLU A 256 -2.93 37.90 10.99
N SER A 257 -2.40 38.85 10.22
CA SER A 257 -2.27 38.73 8.76
C SER A 257 -1.11 37.81 8.35
N LYS A 258 -0.04 37.75 9.12
CA LYS A 258 1.09 36.83 8.90
C LYS A 258 0.72 35.42 9.33
N ASP A 259 0.08 35.27 10.48
CA ASP A 259 -0.29 33.97 11.06
C ASP A 259 -1.28 33.24 10.13
N ARG A 260 -2.33 33.93 9.65
CA ARG A 260 -3.22 33.38 8.60
C ARG A 260 -2.50 33.03 7.30
N HIS A 261 -1.43 33.75 6.94
CA HIS A 261 -0.62 33.40 5.76
C HIS A 261 0.26 32.16 6.01
N LEU A 262 0.75 31.98 7.24
CA LEU A 262 1.50 30.78 7.64
C LEU A 262 0.57 29.55 7.70
N GLU A 263 -0.62 29.66 8.31
CA GLU A 263 -1.63 28.60 8.30
C GLU A 263 -2.04 28.18 6.89
N GLU A 264 -2.26 29.14 6.00
CA GLU A 264 -2.55 28.90 4.58
C GLU A 264 -1.37 28.21 3.86
N LYS A 265 -0.13 28.59 4.18
CA LYS A 265 1.07 27.97 3.63
C LYS A 265 1.29 26.55 4.13
N ASP A 266 1.06 26.29 5.42
CA ASP A 266 1.15 24.96 6.00
C ASP A 266 0.04 24.04 5.47
N ARG A 267 -1.18 24.55 5.23
CA ARG A 267 -2.24 23.77 4.58
C ARG A 267 -1.85 23.39 3.15
N GLN A 268 -1.35 24.34 2.37
CA GLN A 268 -0.83 24.09 1.00
C GLN A 268 0.33 23.08 1.02
N LEU A 269 1.24 23.17 1.99
CA LEU A 269 2.37 22.26 2.14
C LEU A 269 1.92 20.85 2.56
N GLN A 270 0.91 20.71 3.41
CA GLN A 270 0.31 19.42 3.78
C GLN A 270 -0.33 18.75 2.56
N GLU A 271 -1.12 19.49 1.78
CA GLU A 271 -1.79 18.99 0.56
C GLU A 271 -0.78 18.49 -0.49
N VAL A 272 0.29 19.28 -0.76
CA VAL A 272 1.39 18.89 -1.64
C VAL A 272 2.12 17.65 -1.12
N ASN A 273 2.34 17.54 0.20
CA ASN A 273 2.96 16.36 0.80
C ASN A 273 2.08 15.11 0.73
N SER A 274 0.75 15.22 0.86
CA SER A 274 -0.15 14.07 0.65
C SER A 274 -0.16 13.61 -0.80
N LEU A 275 -0.24 14.55 -1.76
CA LEU A 275 -0.21 14.26 -3.19
C LEU A 275 1.13 13.64 -3.63
N SER A 276 2.25 14.10 -3.07
CA SER A 276 3.56 13.47 -3.31
C SER A 276 3.56 12.01 -2.83
N ARG A 277 3.14 11.75 -1.57
CA ARG A 277 3.12 10.40 -1.00
C ARG A 277 2.22 9.44 -1.79
N GLU A 278 1.06 9.90 -2.22
CA GLU A 278 0.14 9.12 -3.07
C GLU A 278 0.79 8.77 -4.41
N LYS A 279 1.44 9.74 -5.05
CA LYS A 279 2.18 9.54 -6.31
C LYS A 279 3.42 8.65 -6.14
N ASP A 280 4.12 8.73 -5.02
CA ASP A 280 5.25 7.87 -4.68
C ASP A 280 4.80 6.41 -4.47
N ILE A 281 3.63 6.21 -3.86
CA ILE A 281 2.97 4.89 -3.72
C ILE A 281 2.54 4.36 -5.10
N GLU A 282 1.94 5.21 -5.95
CA GLU A 282 1.55 4.83 -7.31
C GLU A 282 2.77 4.41 -8.14
N LEU A 283 3.81 5.23 -8.19
CA LEU A 283 5.08 4.95 -8.88
C LEU A 283 5.74 3.67 -8.35
N SER A 284 5.73 3.45 -7.03
CA SER A 284 6.22 2.21 -6.41
C SER A 284 5.43 0.98 -6.86
N ASN A 285 4.11 1.09 -6.99
CA ASN A 285 3.26 -0.01 -7.46
C ASN A 285 3.41 -0.26 -8.96
N GLN A 286 3.50 0.78 -9.80
CA GLN A 286 3.83 0.64 -11.22
C GLN A 286 5.22 0.00 -11.43
N ALA A 287 6.22 0.39 -10.64
CA ALA A 287 7.55 -0.20 -10.69
C ALA A 287 7.55 -1.72 -10.37
N LYS A 288 6.75 -2.16 -9.39
CA LYS A 288 6.56 -3.60 -9.10
C LYS A 288 5.92 -4.34 -10.27
N LEU A 289 4.94 -3.75 -10.97
CA LEU A 289 4.30 -4.38 -12.14
C LEU A 289 5.28 -4.58 -13.31
N LEU A 290 6.26 -3.67 -13.44
CA LEU A 290 7.31 -3.70 -14.47
C LEU A 290 8.51 -4.58 -14.12
N GLN A 291 8.69 -4.98 -12.86
CA GLN A 291 9.76 -5.88 -12.43
C GLN A 291 9.49 -7.32 -12.85
N PHE A 292 10.55 -8.11 -13.08
CA PHE A 292 10.41 -9.57 -13.14
C PHE A 292 9.97 -10.12 -11.78
N SER A 293 9.07 -11.09 -11.82
CA SER A 293 8.38 -11.61 -10.65
C SER A 293 9.09 -12.85 -10.08
N THR A 294 8.83 -13.14 -8.80
CA THR A 294 9.14 -14.46 -8.23
C THR A 294 8.11 -15.50 -8.67
N ILE A 295 8.38 -16.79 -8.43
CA ILE A 295 7.40 -17.85 -8.69
C ILE A 295 6.09 -17.65 -7.91
N GLY A 296 6.16 -17.19 -6.65
CA GLY A 296 4.98 -16.90 -5.84
C GLY A 296 4.14 -15.76 -6.40
N GLU A 297 4.79 -14.62 -6.69
CA GLU A 297 4.14 -13.45 -7.29
C GLU A 297 3.52 -13.77 -8.66
N TYR A 298 4.24 -14.49 -9.52
CA TYR A 298 3.76 -14.90 -10.84
C TYR A 298 2.49 -15.75 -10.75
N LEU A 299 2.51 -16.79 -9.89
CA LEU A 299 1.39 -17.72 -9.77
C LEU A 299 0.17 -17.09 -9.08
N THR A 300 0.38 -16.24 -8.07
CA THR A 300 -0.68 -15.43 -7.48
C THR A 300 -1.25 -14.42 -8.48
N LYS A 301 -0.42 -13.81 -9.34
CA LYS A 301 -0.92 -12.89 -10.39
C LYS A 301 -1.70 -13.64 -11.47
N CYS A 302 -1.20 -14.78 -11.95
CA CYS A 302 -1.95 -15.66 -12.86
C CYS A 302 -3.29 -16.08 -12.22
N HIS A 303 -3.33 -16.36 -10.93
CA HIS A 303 -4.56 -16.72 -10.24
C HIS A 303 -5.63 -15.61 -10.29
N VAL A 304 -5.27 -14.36 -9.94
CA VAL A 304 -6.23 -13.25 -9.89
C VAL A 304 -6.56 -12.65 -11.25
N SER A 305 -5.66 -12.76 -12.23
CA SER A 305 -5.87 -12.21 -13.58
C SER A 305 -6.49 -13.22 -14.55
N TYR A 306 -6.19 -14.53 -14.44
CA TYR A 306 -6.71 -15.55 -15.37
C TYR A 306 -8.02 -16.19 -14.89
N ILE A 307 -9.01 -15.35 -14.60
CA ILE A 307 -10.34 -15.81 -14.17
C ILE A 307 -11.15 -16.28 -15.40
N PRO A 308 -11.65 -17.54 -15.43
CA PRO A 308 -12.46 -18.04 -16.54
C PRO A 308 -13.82 -17.32 -16.62
N THR A 309 -14.02 -16.54 -17.68
CA THR A 309 -15.35 -16.01 -18.01
C THR A 309 -16.19 -17.13 -18.64
N VAL A 310 -17.43 -17.33 -18.18
CA VAL A 310 -18.27 -18.48 -18.59
C VAL A 310 -19.59 -18.02 -19.20
N GLN A 311 -19.90 -18.48 -20.42
CA GLN A 311 -21.19 -18.20 -21.05
C GLN A 311 -22.21 -19.31 -20.71
N MET A 312 -23.15 -19.00 -19.82
CA MET A 312 -24.23 -19.91 -19.40
C MET A 312 -25.44 -19.84 -20.35
N ASN A 313 -25.37 -20.57 -21.47
CA ASN A 313 -26.51 -20.71 -22.39
C ASN A 313 -27.49 -21.78 -21.87
N ALA A 314 -28.58 -21.36 -21.22
CA ALA A 314 -29.52 -22.24 -20.50
C ALA A 314 -30.11 -23.41 -21.34
N TYR A 315 -30.20 -23.25 -22.66
CA TYR A 315 -30.75 -24.24 -23.58
C TYR A 315 -29.70 -25.21 -24.18
N GLN A 316 -28.40 -25.03 -23.88
CA GLN A 316 -27.30 -25.81 -24.49
C GLN A 316 -26.86 -27.04 -23.68
N ARG A 317 -27.56 -27.43 -22.60
CA ARG A 317 -27.43 -28.74 -21.93
C ARG A 317 -27.95 -29.88 -22.82
N THR A 318 -27.31 -30.07 -23.97
CA THR A 318 -27.72 -31.02 -25.01
C THR A 318 -27.38 -32.46 -24.58
N PRO A 319 -28.33 -33.41 -24.61
CA PRO A 319 -28.05 -34.80 -24.27
C PRO A 319 -27.08 -35.53 -25.23
N HIS A 320 -26.67 -34.88 -26.32
CA HIS A 320 -25.99 -35.49 -27.46
C HIS A 320 -24.45 -35.42 -27.41
N SER A 321 -23.86 -34.56 -26.55
CA SER A 321 -22.39 -34.52 -26.33
C SER A 321 -21.89 -35.65 -25.41
N LEU A 322 -22.80 -36.42 -24.83
CA LEU A 322 -22.51 -37.51 -23.90
C LEU A 322 -22.25 -38.80 -24.70
N THR A 323 -21.03 -38.93 -25.21
CA THR A 323 -20.56 -40.05 -26.04
C THR A 323 -20.94 -41.41 -25.44
N LYS A 324 -21.40 -42.34 -26.29
CA LYS A 324 -21.86 -43.68 -25.88
C LYS A 324 -20.80 -44.38 -25.01
N GLN A 325 -21.14 -44.71 -23.76
CA GLN A 325 -20.27 -45.42 -22.81
C GLN A 325 -20.02 -46.90 -23.16
N LYS A 326 -20.78 -47.45 -24.11
CA LYS A 326 -20.64 -48.84 -24.52
C LYS A 326 -19.17 -49.09 -24.94
N ASP A 327 -18.63 -50.23 -24.50
CA ASP A 327 -17.29 -50.72 -24.87
C ASP A 327 -16.10 -49.87 -24.35
N ARG A 328 -16.34 -48.98 -23.37
CA ARG A 328 -15.32 -48.26 -22.58
C ARG A 328 -15.08 -48.93 -21.22
N TYR A 329 -13.90 -48.73 -20.62
CA TYR A 329 -13.64 -49.15 -19.23
C TYR A 329 -14.30 -48.20 -18.22
N GLY A 330 -14.61 -48.69 -17.01
CA GLY A 330 -15.14 -47.88 -15.91
C GLY A 330 -14.65 -48.36 -14.54
N PRO A 331 -14.58 -47.49 -13.52
CA PRO A 331 -14.25 -47.91 -12.16
C PRO A 331 -15.35 -48.79 -11.55
N THR A 332 -15.02 -49.51 -10.47
CA THR A 332 -16.02 -50.15 -9.59
C THR A 332 -16.27 -49.32 -8.32
N HIS A 333 -15.27 -48.57 -7.86
CA HIS A 333 -15.35 -47.67 -6.72
C HIS A 333 -14.78 -46.29 -7.10
N ALA A 334 -15.27 -45.25 -6.43
CA ALA A 334 -14.80 -43.88 -6.61
C ALA A 334 -14.75 -43.23 -5.22
N ASN A 335 -13.55 -42.96 -4.73
CA ASN A 335 -13.28 -42.63 -3.33
C ASN A 335 -12.48 -41.33 -3.23
N LEU A 336 -12.59 -40.60 -2.12
CA LEU A 336 -11.77 -39.41 -1.89
C LEU A 336 -10.27 -39.78 -1.85
N TRP A 337 -9.44 -38.96 -2.46
CA TRP A 337 -7.98 -39.05 -2.35
C TRP A 337 -7.53 -38.35 -1.06
N GLU A 338 -7.44 -39.13 0.01
CA GLU A 338 -6.94 -38.69 1.30
C GLU A 338 -5.46 -38.26 1.22
N GLY A 339 -5.05 -37.27 2.02
CA GLY A 339 -3.67 -36.73 2.03
C GLY A 339 -3.30 -35.79 0.87
N PHE A 340 -4.06 -35.77 -0.23
CA PHE A 340 -3.72 -35.09 -1.49
C PHE A 340 -3.16 -33.67 -1.32
N LEU A 341 -3.85 -32.78 -0.58
CA LEU A 341 -3.42 -31.38 -0.41
C LEU A 341 -2.12 -31.24 0.39
N GLY A 342 -1.87 -32.10 1.38
CA GLY A 342 -0.62 -32.09 2.15
C GLY A 342 0.58 -32.53 1.30
N GLU A 343 0.37 -33.55 0.46
CA GLU A 343 1.38 -33.99 -0.52
C GLU A 343 1.58 -32.93 -1.63
N GLN A 344 0.51 -32.32 -2.13
CA GLN A 344 0.55 -31.23 -3.12
C GLN A 344 1.36 -30.04 -2.60
N LYS A 345 1.05 -29.53 -1.40
CA LYS A 345 1.77 -28.40 -0.78
C LYS A 345 3.25 -28.72 -0.56
N LYS A 346 3.57 -29.91 -0.03
CA LYS A 346 4.97 -30.36 0.12
C LYS A 346 5.73 -30.44 -1.20
N ILE A 347 5.06 -30.84 -2.29
CA ILE A 347 5.66 -30.85 -3.63
C ILE A 347 5.85 -29.42 -4.15
N PHE A 348 4.88 -28.53 -3.95
CA PHE A 348 4.99 -27.11 -4.32
C PHE A 348 6.17 -26.42 -3.60
N GLU A 349 6.30 -26.63 -2.29
CA GLU A 349 7.43 -26.16 -1.48
C GLU A 349 8.77 -26.66 -2.04
N GLN A 350 8.86 -27.94 -2.42
CA GLN A 350 10.06 -28.47 -3.09
C GLN A 350 10.35 -27.80 -4.44
N VAL A 351 9.34 -27.53 -5.26
CA VAL A 351 9.49 -26.82 -6.55
C VAL A 351 10.00 -25.40 -6.34
N CYS A 352 9.39 -24.64 -5.43
CA CYS A 352 9.80 -23.27 -5.11
C CYS A 352 11.21 -23.21 -4.52
N ASN A 353 11.56 -24.12 -3.61
CA ASN A 353 12.90 -24.17 -3.02
C ASN A 353 13.98 -24.56 -4.04
N THR A 354 13.66 -25.38 -5.04
CA THR A 354 14.60 -25.82 -6.08
C THR A 354 14.84 -24.74 -7.14
N ILE A 355 13.79 -24.01 -7.52
CA ILE A 355 13.91 -22.86 -8.44
C ILE A 355 14.54 -21.64 -7.74
N GLY A 356 14.38 -21.54 -6.41
CA GLY A 356 14.69 -20.36 -5.62
C GLY A 356 13.43 -19.49 -5.42
N PRO A 357 12.90 -19.35 -4.19
CA PRO A 357 11.63 -18.65 -3.96
C PRO A 357 11.74 -17.15 -4.28
N ASP A 358 12.92 -16.55 -4.10
CA ASP A 358 13.22 -15.14 -4.40
C ASP A 358 13.70 -14.91 -5.84
N LEU A 359 13.76 -15.94 -6.70
CA LEU A 359 14.31 -15.81 -8.05
C LEU A 359 13.38 -14.98 -8.97
N ARG A 360 13.75 -13.72 -9.19
CA ARG A 360 13.04 -12.76 -10.04
C ARG A 360 13.32 -12.96 -11.53
N GLU A 361 12.93 -14.12 -12.05
CA GLU A 361 13.04 -14.46 -13.48
C GLU A 361 11.72 -14.88 -14.14
N PHE A 362 10.59 -14.76 -13.44
CA PHE A 362 9.26 -15.03 -14.01
C PHE A 362 8.68 -13.79 -14.70
N PRO A 363 7.71 -13.96 -15.62
CA PRO A 363 7.13 -12.86 -16.39
C PRO A 363 6.66 -11.69 -15.52
N ARG A 364 6.85 -10.47 -16.04
CA ARG A 364 6.44 -9.24 -15.35
C ARG A 364 4.94 -9.25 -15.08
N LEU A 365 4.52 -8.69 -13.95
CA LEU A 365 3.12 -8.77 -13.54
C LEU A 365 2.19 -8.01 -14.51
N ILE A 366 2.67 -6.94 -15.15
CA ILE A 366 1.96 -6.26 -16.24
C ILE A 366 1.69 -7.20 -17.43
N THR A 367 2.64 -8.07 -17.78
CA THR A 367 2.49 -9.01 -18.91
C THR A 367 1.45 -10.09 -18.62
N VAL A 368 1.21 -10.41 -17.34
CA VAL A 368 0.09 -11.26 -16.94
C VAL A 368 -1.25 -10.55 -17.17
N GLU A 369 -1.34 -9.24 -16.91
CA GLU A 369 -2.54 -8.42 -17.16
C GLU A 369 -2.79 -8.20 -18.67
N GLU A 370 -1.74 -7.89 -19.44
CA GLU A 370 -1.79 -7.77 -20.90
C GLU A 370 -2.32 -9.06 -21.55
N ILE A 371 -1.83 -10.22 -21.11
CA ILE A 371 -2.33 -11.52 -21.56
C ILE A 371 -3.79 -11.74 -21.10
N ALA A 372 -4.14 -11.38 -19.86
CA ALA A 372 -5.50 -11.54 -19.33
C ALA A 372 -6.56 -10.69 -20.08
N SER A 373 -6.18 -9.55 -20.66
CA SER A 373 -7.09 -8.73 -21.48
C SER A 373 -7.67 -9.46 -22.71
N ASN A 374 -7.08 -10.61 -23.09
CA ASN A 374 -7.50 -11.44 -24.22
C ASN A 374 -8.43 -12.60 -23.82
N ILE A 375 -8.85 -12.70 -22.55
CA ILE A 375 -9.77 -13.75 -22.08
C ILE A 375 -11.15 -13.59 -22.75
N ARG A 376 -11.65 -14.69 -23.31
CA ARG A 376 -12.97 -14.76 -23.96
C ARG A 376 -13.92 -15.64 -23.15
N PRO A 377 -15.24 -15.40 -23.20
CA PRO A 377 -16.22 -16.29 -22.58
C PRO A 377 -16.12 -17.73 -23.11
N ILE A 378 -16.11 -18.70 -22.20
CA ILE A 378 -16.15 -20.13 -22.52
C ILE A 378 -17.59 -20.51 -22.87
N ALA A 379 -17.89 -20.69 -24.16
CA ALA A 379 -19.19 -21.10 -24.68
C ALA A 379 -19.18 -22.52 -25.30
N SER A 380 -18.01 -23.16 -25.43
CA SER A 380 -17.81 -24.46 -26.08
C SER A 380 -16.64 -25.25 -25.48
N GLU A 381 -16.51 -26.53 -25.84
CA GLU A 381 -15.31 -27.34 -25.55
C GLU A 381 -14.04 -26.69 -26.14
N LYS A 382 -14.11 -26.05 -27.32
CA LYS A 382 -12.92 -25.42 -27.94
C LYS A 382 -12.45 -24.17 -27.22
N GLU A 383 -13.36 -23.35 -26.69
CA GLU A 383 -12.97 -22.18 -25.91
C GLU A 383 -12.42 -22.59 -24.55
N LEU A 384 -12.89 -23.70 -23.97
CA LEU A 384 -12.25 -24.30 -22.79
C LEU A 384 -10.83 -24.81 -23.13
N GLU A 385 -10.65 -25.56 -24.21
CA GLU A 385 -9.31 -26.00 -24.69
C GLU A 385 -8.36 -24.80 -24.84
N MET A 386 -8.79 -23.73 -25.54
CA MET A 386 -7.99 -22.53 -25.75
C MET A 386 -7.70 -21.77 -24.46
N PHE A 387 -8.66 -21.73 -23.52
CA PHE A 387 -8.47 -21.13 -22.21
C PHE A 387 -7.44 -21.91 -21.38
N ILE A 388 -7.59 -23.23 -21.24
CA ILE A 388 -6.65 -24.08 -20.49
C ILE A 388 -5.24 -23.99 -21.10
N ASN A 389 -5.12 -24.06 -22.43
CA ASN A 389 -3.82 -23.92 -23.10
C ASN A 389 -3.16 -22.56 -22.85
N THR A 390 -3.89 -21.46 -23.04
CA THR A 390 -3.34 -20.11 -22.93
C THR A 390 -3.00 -19.72 -21.49
N TYR A 391 -3.89 -20.05 -20.55
CA TYR A 391 -3.87 -19.48 -19.20
C TYR A 391 -3.52 -20.49 -18.08
N VAL A 392 -3.41 -21.78 -18.39
CA VAL A 392 -2.93 -22.81 -17.46
C VAL A 392 -1.68 -23.51 -18.00
N GLU A 393 -1.74 -24.16 -19.16
CA GLU A 393 -0.63 -24.96 -19.71
C GLU A 393 0.61 -24.11 -20.03
N ASN A 394 0.43 -22.90 -20.58
CA ASN A 394 1.56 -22.03 -20.89
C ASN A 394 2.31 -21.54 -19.62
N PRO A 395 1.64 -21.03 -18.57
CA PRO A 395 2.26 -20.80 -17.27
C PRO A 395 2.91 -22.05 -16.65
N VAL A 396 2.23 -23.22 -16.68
CA VAL A 396 2.79 -24.49 -16.20
C VAL A 396 4.08 -24.84 -16.96
N ARG A 397 4.10 -24.72 -18.29
CA ARG A 397 5.28 -24.98 -19.12
C ARG A 397 6.43 -24.00 -18.81
N HIS A 398 6.13 -22.75 -18.45
CA HIS A 398 7.16 -21.79 -18.01
C HIS A 398 7.79 -22.22 -16.67
N VAL A 399 6.97 -22.55 -15.67
CA VAL A 399 7.45 -23.04 -14.35
C VAL A 399 8.25 -24.33 -14.52
N MET A 400 7.74 -25.30 -15.27
CA MET A 400 8.40 -26.59 -15.46
C MET A 400 9.70 -26.46 -16.27
N LYS A 401 9.80 -25.53 -17.23
CA LYS A 401 11.07 -25.20 -17.90
C LYS A 401 12.11 -24.64 -16.93
N LYS A 402 11.71 -23.75 -16.02
CA LYS A 402 12.60 -23.26 -14.94
C LYS A 402 13.02 -24.41 -14.02
N LEU A 403 12.08 -25.27 -13.61
CA LEU A 403 12.35 -26.43 -12.76
C LEU A 403 13.36 -27.40 -13.40
N PHE A 404 13.17 -27.82 -14.66
CA PHE A 404 14.13 -28.69 -15.36
C PHE A 404 15.50 -28.03 -15.61
N SER A 405 15.60 -26.71 -15.48
CA SER A 405 16.89 -25.99 -15.56
C SER A 405 17.60 -25.93 -14.21
N ALA A 406 16.84 -25.85 -13.11
CA ALA A 406 17.34 -25.81 -11.73
C ALA A 406 17.56 -27.22 -11.13
N ASP A 407 16.86 -28.24 -11.63
CA ASP A 407 16.99 -29.65 -11.25
C ASP A 407 17.61 -30.50 -12.38
N PRO A 408 18.90 -30.32 -12.71
CA PRO A 408 19.55 -31.05 -13.80
C PRO A 408 19.79 -32.54 -13.50
N GLN A 409 19.71 -32.94 -12.22
CA GLN A 409 19.88 -34.34 -11.79
C GLN A 409 18.55 -35.08 -11.63
N GLY A 410 17.42 -34.36 -11.53
CA GLY A 410 16.10 -34.94 -11.36
C GLY A 410 15.79 -35.35 -9.91
N GLU A 411 16.31 -34.65 -8.91
CA GLU A 411 16.01 -34.94 -7.49
C GLU A 411 14.53 -34.68 -7.16
N VAL A 412 13.95 -33.63 -7.74
CA VAL A 412 12.54 -33.26 -7.60
C VAL A 412 11.73 -33.78 -8.78
N CYS A 413 12.19 -33.61 -10.02
CA CYS A 413 11.44 -34.03 -11.20
C CYS A 413 11.50 -35.54 -11.49
N LYS A 414 12.54 -36.25 -11.05
CA LYS A 414 12.75 -37.69 -11.30
C LYS A 414 12.69 -38.11 -12.77
N VAL A 415 13.19 -37.25 -13.65
CA VAL A 415 13.41 -37.54 -15.09
C VAL A 415 14.53 -36.68 -15.64
N GLN A 416 15.28 -37.21 -16.62
CA GLN A 416 16.34 -36.49 -17.35
C GLN A 416 15.82 -35.76 -18.61
N GLY A 417 14.50 -35.77 -18.84
CA GLY A 417 13.83 -35.02 -19.90
C GLY A 417 13.71 -33.54 -19.53
N LYS A 418 13.91 -32.66 -20.52
CA LYS A 418 14.04 -31.20 -20.30
C LYS A 418 12.89 -30.36 -20.86
N GLU A 419 11.89 -30.99 -21.47
CA GLU A 419 10.75 -30.30 -22.08
C GLU A 419 9.41 -31.00 -21.77
N LEU A 420 8.46 -30.22 -21.26
CA LEU A 420 7.07 -30.62 -21.03
C LEU A 420 6.22 -30.22 -22.25
N ASP A 421 5.50 -31.18 -22.82
CA ASP A 421 4.63 -30.97 -23.98
C ASP A 421 3.18 -31.34 -23.64
N PHE A 422 2.22 -30.60 -24.18
CA PHE A 422 0.78 -30.80 -23.97
C PHE A 422 0.16 -31.07 -25.34
N ARG A 423 -0.50 -32.22 -25.50
CA ARG A 423 -0.94 -32.71 -26.82
C ARG A 423 -2.33 -33.32 -26.82
N TYR A 424 -2.97 -33.19 -27.97
CA TYR A 424 -4.26 -33.78 -28.30
C TYR A 424 -4.04 -35.12 -29.03
N TYR A 425 -4.82 -36.14 -28.71
CA TYR A 425 -4.72 -37.47 -29.33
C TYR A 425 -6.10 -38.10 -29.59
N TYR A 426 -6.19 -38.91 -30.63
CA TYR A 426 -7.38 -39.71 -30.92
C TYR A 426 -7.26 -41.06 -30.21
N PHE A 427 -7.88 -41.21 -29.03
CA PHE A 427 -7.85 -42.42 -28.18
C PHE A 427 -8.50 -43.70 -28.78
N ALA A 428 -8.80 -43.68 -30.08
CA ALA A 428 -9.48 -44.74 -30.81
C ALA A 428 -8.53 -45.77 -31.43
N GLU A 429 -7.41 -45.34 -32.02
CA GLU A 429 -6.60 -46.19 -32.92
C GLU A 429 -5.08 -46.15 -32.59
N ASP A 430 -4.47 -44.99 -32.35
CA ASP A 430 -3.00 -44.85 -32.24
C ASP A 430 -2.35 -45.30 -30.90
N MET A 431 -3.13 -45.67 -29.89
CA MET A 431 -2.62 -45.72 -28.50
C MET A 431 -1.73 -46.91 -28.17
N ASP A 432 -1.96 -48.09 -28.76
CA ASP A 432 -1.07 -49.23 -28.54
C ASP A 432 0.25 -49.03 -29.35
N ASP A 433 0.22 -48.41 -30.54
CA ASP A 433 1.44 -47.99 -31.28
C ASP A 433 2.30 -46.97 -30.50
N ILE A 434 1.68 -46.02 -29.80
CA ILE A 434 2.38 -45.07 -28.91
C ILE A 434 2.97 -45.79 -27.69
N ILE A 435 2.27 -46.79 -27.16
CA ILE A 435 2.74 -47.67 -26.09
C ILE A 435 3.97 -48.45 -26.55
N ASP A 436 3.95 -49.04 -27.75
CA ASP A 436 5.05 -49.85 -28.28
C ASP A 436 6.26 -48.99 -28.70
N THR A 437 6.02 -47.78 -29.25
CA THR A 437 7.07 -46.78 -29.54
C THR A 437 7.85 -46.37 -28.27
N ILE A 438 7.21 -46.40 -27.10
CA ILE A 438 7.86 -46.15 -25.81
C ILE A 438 8.71 -47.37 -25.37
N GLU A 439 8.32 -48.59 -25.75
CA GLU A 439 9.00 -49.83 -25.33
C GLU A 439 10.24 -50.14 -26.17
N GLU A 440 10.23 -49.95 -27.49
CA GLU A 440 11.44 -50.10 -28.32
C GLU A 440 12.61 -49.27 -27.78
N HIS A 441 12.32 -48.02 -27.38
CA HIS A 441 13.34 -47.07 -26.94
C HIS A 441 13.82 -47.33 -25.50
N ALA A 442 13.00 -47.97 -24.67
CA ALA A 442 13.42 -48.46 -23.35
C ALA A 442 14.33 -49.70 -23.46
N ALA A 443 13.99 -50.63 -24.36
CA ALA A 443 14.76 -51.86 -24.57
C ALA A 443 16.21 -51.59 -25.04
N VAL A 444 16.41 -50.58 -25.90
CA VAL A 444 17.75 -50.17 -26.37
C VAL A 444 18.66 -49.73 -25.21
N GLN A 445 18.12 -49.14 -24.15
CA GLN A 445 18.91 -48.67 -22.99
C GLN A 445 19.36 -49.82 -22.06
N GLU A 446 18.56 -50.89 -21.89
CA GLU A 446 18.98 -52.04 -21.08
C GLU A 446 20.12 -52.86 -21.73
N VAL A 447 20.23 -52.86 -23.06
CA VAL A 447 21.30 -53.56 -23.80
C VAL A 447 22.62 -52.78 -23.70
N GLN A 448 22.59 -51.45 -23.94
CA GLN A 448 23.80 -50.62 -23.89
C GLN A 448 24.40 -50.48 -22.49
N GLY A 449 23.65 -50.81 -21.43
CA GLY A 449 24.13 -50.78 -20.04
C GLY A 449 24.98 -51.99 -19.60
N LYS A 450 25.31 -52.95 -20.48
CA LYS A 450 25.94 -54.24 -20.07
C LYS A 450 27.23 -54.65 -20.78
N GLU A 451 27.65 -53.99 -21.85
CA GLU A 451 28.93 -54.30 -22.52
C GLU A 451 29.97 -53.20 -22.30
N SER A 452 30.73 -53.34 -21.20
CA SER A 452 31.95 -52.55 -20.98
C SER A 452 32.97 -53.35 -20.15
N THR A 453 33.71 -54.24 -20.82
CA THR A 453 34.93 -54.87 -20.28
C THR A 453 36.00 -55.02 -21.37
N ASN A 454 36.97 -54.11 -21.33
CA ASN A 454 38.38 -54.26 -21.72
C ASN A 454 38.74 -55.06 -23.01
N ALA A 455 39.19 -54.34 -24.03
CA ALA A 455 40.39 -54.69 -24.79
C ALA A 455 41.05 -53.40 -25.32
N SER A 456 42.37 -53.40 -25.47
CA SER A 456 43.18 -52.31 -26.03
C SER A 456 43.85 -52.71 -27.35
N GLU A 457 44.39 -51.69 -28.02
CA GLU A 457 45.50 -51.76 -28.99
C GLU A 457 45.26 -52.18 -30.46
N ASP A 458 46.17 -51.62 -31.24
CA ASP A 458 46.63 -51.88 -32.61
C ASP A 458 45.80 -51.51 -33.86
N ILE A 459 46.46 -50.66 -34.66
CA ILE A 459 46.13 -50.24 -36.03
C ILE A 459 47.27 -50.72 -36.94
N PRO A 460 46.93 -51.40 -38.06
CA PRO A 460 47.52 -51.06 -39.36
C PRO A 460 46.39 -50.89 -40.40
N ASP A 461 46.24 -49.79 -41.13
CA ASP A 461 47.15 -49.23 -42.16
C ASP A 461 47.44 -50.18 -43.33
N THR A 462 46.86 -49.89 -44.51
CA THR A 462 47.45 -50.05 -45.86
C THR A 462 46.53 -49.42 -46.91
N THR A 463 46.86 -48.19 -47.32
CA THR A 463 47.00 -47.71 -48.72
C THR A 463 45.98 -48.12 -49.83
N ILE A 464 45.09 -47.16 -50.18
CA ILE A 464 44.84 -46.55 -51.53
C ILE A 464 44.83 -47.46 -52.79
N ASP A 465 43.77 -47.38 -53.62
CA ASP A 465 43.91 -46.98 -55.05
C ASP A 465 42.64 -46.37 -55.68
N ILE A 466 42.77 -45.73 -56.86
CA ILE A 466 41.84 -44.73 -57.44
C ILE A 466 41.36 -45.09 -58.86
N ALA A 467 40.05 -44.94 -59.16
CA ALA A 467 39.53 -44.73 -60.52
C ALA A 467 38.12 -44.08 -60.53
N ASP A 468 37.83 -43.28 -61.56
CA ASP A 468 36.56 -42.60 -61.86
C ASP A 468 36.32 -42.68 -63.42
N PRO A 469 35.33 -42.03 -64.05
CA PRO A 469 33.99 -42.59 -64.34
C PRO A 469 33.72 -42.90 -65.84
N ASP A 470 32.43 -42.85 -66.22
CA ASP A 470 31.81 -42.88 -67.56
C ASP A 470 31.64 -44.21 -68.34
N THR A 471 30.37 -44.55 -68.62
CA THR A 471 29.82 -44.59 -70.00
C THR A 471 28.29 -44.77 -69.99
N ILE A 472 27.57 -43.99 -70.81
CA ILE A 472 26.11 -44.02 -70.99
C ILE A 472 25.70 -44.92 -72.17
N LYS A 473 24.65 -45.77 -72.03
CA LYS A 473 23.62 -46.02 -73.08
C LYS A 473 22.39 -46.87 -72.66
N LYS A 474 21.25 -46.54 -73.27
CA LYS A 474 19.96 -47.27 -73.42
C LYS A 474 19.84 -47.71 -74.92
N PRO A 475 18.80 -48.45 -75.42
CA PRO A 475 17.39 -48.55 -74.99
C PRO A 475 16.76 -49.98 -75.02
N ALA A 476 15.41 -50.07 -75.07
CA ALA A 476 14.58 -51.30 -75.03
C ALA A 476 14.05 -51.74 -76.43
N PRO A 477 13.25 -52.84 -76.53
CA PRO A 477 11.77 -52.72 -76.51
C PRO A 477 11.04 -53.80 -75.65
N VAL A 478 9.80 -53.65 -75.13
CA VAL A 478 8.42 -53.66 -75.74
C VAL A 478 8.16 -54.90 -76.63
N GLN A 479 7.27 -55.86 -76.32
CA GLN A 479 5.79 -55.90 -76.58
C GLN A 479 5.18 -57.24 -76.03
N GLU A 480 3.89 -57.45 -75.69
CA GLU A 480 2.74 -56.52 -75.48
C GLU A 480 1.63 -57.04 -74.48
N VAL A 481 0.52 -57.67 -74.93
CA VAL A 481 -0.78 -57.82 -74.19
C VAL A 481 -1.53 -59.15 -74.44
N GLN A 482 -2.19 -59.73 -73.40
CA GLN A 482 -3.58 -60.24 -73.46
C GLN A 482 -4.22 -60.49 -72.07
N GLU A 483 -5.55 -60.36 -71.97
CA GLU A 483 -6.33 -60.45 -70.72
C GLU A 483 -6.97 -61.84 -70.49
N VAL A 484 -7.00 -62.29 -69.23
CA VAL A 484 -8.05 -63.18 -68.69
C VAL A 484 -8.45 -62.68 -67.30
N GLN A 485 -9.75 -62.66 -67.01
CA GLN A 485 -10.29 -62.16 -65.74
C GLN A 485 -10.19 -63.20 -64.63
N GLU A 486 -9.60 -62.86 -63.48
CA GLU A 486 -9.98 -63.49 -62.21
C GLU A 486 -9.89 -62.53 -61.02
N LYS A 487 -10.75 -62.75 -60.01
CA LYS A 487 -11.01 -61.78 -58.93
C LYS A 487 -10.16 -62.06 -57.69
N LYS A 488 -9.40 -61.06 -57.22
CA LYS A 488 -9.14 -60.84 -55.78
C LYS A 488 -8.77 -59.38 -55.50
N SER A 489 -8.99 -58.96 -54.25
CA SER A 489 -9.19 -57.55 -53.88
C SER A 489 -8.04 -56.96 -53.08
N THR A 490 -7.19 -56.15 -53.71
CA THR A 490 -6.33 -55.17 -53.05
C THR A 490 -6.21 -53.92 -53.92
N LYS A 491 -6.86 -52.82 -53.51
CA LYS A 491 -6.57 -51.48 -54.03
C LYS A 491 -6.56 -50.47 -52.89
N ALA A 492 -5.39 -49.86 -52.67
CA ALA A 492 -5.33 -48.57 -52.02
C ALA A 492 -5.98 -47.51 -52.93
N SER A 493 -6.71 -46.57 -52.35
CA SER A 493 -7.31 -45.44 -53.06
C SER A 493 -7.07 -44.14 -52.29
N LYS A 494 -6.31 -43.22 -52.91
CA LYS A 494 -6.19 -41.84 -52.43
C LYS A 494 -7.48 -41.05 -52.71
N ALA A 495 -7.58 -39.88 -52.07
CA ALA A 495 -8.74 -38.97 -52.02
C ALA A 495 -9.89 -39.53 -51.15
N ARG A 496 -10.65 -38.67 -50.46
CA ARG A 496 -10.98 -37.27 -50.79
C ARG A 496 -11.10 -36.39 -49.54
N THR A 497 -10.75 -35.12 -49.67
CA THR A 497 -11.05 -34.08 -48.66
C THR A 497 -12.57 -33.96 -48.49
N GLN A 498 -13.06 -34.07 -47.25
CA GLN A 498 -14.37 -33.58 -46.86
C GLN A 498 -14.23 -32.76 -45.59
N GLU A 499 -14.80 -31.56 -45.59
CA GLU A 499 -14.94 -30.75 -44.39
C GLU A 499 -15.99 -31.39 -43.49
N GLY A 500 -15.56 -31.77 -42.30
CA GLY A 500 -16.28 -32.64 -41.39
C GLY A 500 -15.37 -33.03 -40.23
N THR A 501 -14.82 -32.00 -39.56
CA THR A 501 -13.72 -32.15 -38.61
C THR A 501 -14.15 -32.88 -37.34
N PHE A 502 -14.12 -34.21 -37.38
CA PHE A 502 -14.06 -35.04 -36.18
C PHE A 502 -12.80 -34.68 -35.37
N ARG A 503 -12.93 -34.57 -34.05
CA ARG A 503 -11.92 -33.99 -33.16
C ARG A 503 -11.36 -35.05 -32.21
N PRO A 504 -10.13 -34.84 -31.68
CA PRO A 504 -9.50 -35.78 -30.76
C PRO A 504 -10.36 -36.02 -29.52
N ASP A 505 -10.49 -37.28 -29.16
CA ASP A 505 -11.42 -37.77 -28.13
C ASP A 505 -10.96 -37.39 -26.71
N GLY A 506 -9.70 -36.93 -26.53
CA GLY A 506 -9.14 -36.46 -25.27
C GLY A 506 -7.75 -35.80 -25.42
N MET A 507 -7.18 -35.31 -24.30
CA MET A 507 -5.87 -34.66 -24.22
C MET A 507 -4.88 -35.48 -23.37
N CYS A 508 -3.58 -35.19 -23.45
CA CYS A 508 -2.57 -35.74 -22.53
C CYS A 508 -1.37 -34.81 -22.32
N VAL A 509 -0.62 -35.08 -21.25
CA VAL A 509 0.66 -34.42 -20.94
C VAL A 509 1.81 -35.40 -21.18
N LEU A 510 2.85 -34.91 -21.85
CA LEU A 510 4.04 -35.66 -22.24
C LEU A 510 5.33 -35.02 -21.70
N ILE A 511 6.38 -35.81 -21.54
CA ILE A 511 7.77 -35.32 -21.53
C ILE A 511 8.51 -35.81 -22.78
N LYS A 512 9.30 -34.91 -23.37
CA LYS A 512 10.28 -35.26 -24.41
C LYS A 512 11.63 -35.61 -23.80
N TRP A 513 12.30 -36.58 -24.41
CA TRP A 513 13.72 -36.84 -24.18
C TRP A 513 14.61 -35.72 -24.78
N GLN A 514 15.92 -35.83 -24.60
CA GLN A 514 16.86 -34.77 -24.99
C GLN A 514 16.94 -34.62 -26.52
N ALA A 515 17.30 -33.42 -26.99
CA ALA A 515 17.45 -33.13 -28.41
C ALA A 515 18.47 -34.08 -29.07
N GLY A 516 17.99 -34.97 -29.94
CA GLY A 516 18.77 -36.06 -30.55
C GLY A 516 18.21 -37.45 -30.25
N GLN A 517 17.53 -37.62 -29.12
CA GLN A 517 16.77 -38.84 -28.80
C GLN A 517 15.33 -38.73 -29.36
N LYS A 518 14.82 -39.84 -29.90
CA LYS A 518 13.40 -39.99 -30.24
C LYS A 518 12.60 -40.41 -28.99
N GLY A 519 11.27 -40.41 -29.10
CA GLY A 519 10.35 -40.86 -28.05
C GLY A 519 9.81 -39.77 -27.13
N SER A 520 8.68 -40.05 -26.47
CA SER A 520 8.05 -39.18 -25.47
C SER A 520 7.34 -40.04 -24.43
N ILE A 521 7.44 -39.68 -23.14
CA ILE A 521 6.77 -40.39 -22.05
C ILE A 521 5.40 -39.75 -21.80
N LEU A 522 4.32 -40.53 -21.83
CA LEU A 522 3.00 -40.09 -21.36
C LEU A 522 2.96 -40.05 -19.83
N ILE A 523 2.63 -38.88 -19.28
CA ILE A 523 2.50 -38.67 -17.83
C ILE A 523 1.08 -38.99 -17.36
N PHE A 524 0.08 -38.38 -18.03
CA PHE A 524 -1.34 -38.67 -17.83
C PHE A 524 -2.22 -38.11 -18.98
N PRO A 525 -3.38 -38.71 -19.25
CA PRO A 525 -4.45 -38.11 -20.03
C PRO A 525 -5.23 -37.05 -19.22
N TYR A 526 -5.92 -36.14 -19.89
CA TYR A 526 -6.93 -35.27 -19.29
C TYR A 526 -8.12 -34.98 -20.20
N GLU A 527 -9.25 -34.66 -19.57
CA GLU A 527 -10.53 -34.42 -20.20
C GLU A 527 -11.05 -33.01 -19.87
N CYS A 528 -11.57 -32.30 -20.87
CA CYS A 528 -12.08 -30.94 -20.77
C CYS A 528 -13.60 -30.92 -21.01
N LYS A 529 -14.41 -30.61 -19.99
CA LYS A 529 -15.87 -30.47 -20.13
C LYS A 529 -16.34 -29.07 -19.71
N PRO A 530 -16.91 -28.25 -20.62
CA PRO A 530 -17.22 -26.84 -20.35
C PRO A 530 -18.30 -26.70 -19.28
N PRO A 531 -18.31 -25.59 -18.51
CA PRO A 531 -19.18 -25.45 -17.34
C PRO A 531 -20.68 -25.59 -17.61
N HIS A 532 -21.16 -25.36 -18.83
CA HIS A 532 -22.57 -25.57 -19.19
C HIS A 532 -22.94 -27.07 -19.33
N ASN A 533 -22.00 -27.93 -19.74
CA ASN A 533 -22.18 -29.39 -19.80
C ASN A 533 -21.95 -30.06 -18.43
N LEU A 534 -21.02 -29.51 -17.64
CA LEU A 534 -20.61 -30.02 -16.33
C LEU A 534 -20.29 -28.86 -15.39
N THR A 535 -21.22 -28.47 -14.52
CA THR A 535 -21.03 -27.33 -13.60
C THR A 535 -20.26 -27.75 -12.34
N ASN A 536 -19.63 -26.78 -11.67
CA ASN A 536 -19.08 -26.98 -10.34
C ASN A 536 -20.12 -27.51 -9.34
N LYS A 537 -21.42 -27.19 -9.50
CA LYS A 537 -22.50 -27.71 -8.63
C LYS A 537 -22.83 -29.17 -8.91
N ASP A 538 -22.79 -29.62 -10.16
CA ASP A 538 -22.94 -31.03 -10.50
C ASP A 538 -21.77 -31.83 -9.89
N LEU A 539 -20.54 -31.32 -10.00
CA LEU A 539 -19.37 -31.91 -9.34
C LEU A 539 -19.50 -31.93 -7.81
N ASP A 540 -19.80 -30.79 -7.16
CA ASP A 540 -19.97 -30.70 -5.70
C ASP A 540 -20.99 -31.72 -5.17
N VAL A 541 -22.18 -31.78 -5.78
CA VAL A 541 -23.27 -32.64 -5.31
C VAL A 541 -22.97 -34.11 -5.57
N ILE A 542 -22.54 -34.47 -6.79
CA ILE A 542 -22.35 -35.88 -7.14
C ILE A 542 -21.07 -36.42 -6.50
N LEU A 543 -19.95 -35.68 -6.50
CA LEU A 543 -18.70 -36.13 -5.88
C LEU A 543 -18.83 -36.31 -4.35
N LYS A 544 -19.68 -35.53 -3.66
CA LYS A 544 -19.97 -35.74 -2.22
C LYS A 544 -20.87 -36.94 -1.93
N LEU A 545 -21.56 -37.49 -2.93
CA LEU A 545 -22.39 -38.69 -2.81
C LEU A 545 -21.62 -39.98 -3.13
N LEU A 546 -20.32 -39.91 -3.39
CA LEU A 546 -19.50 -41.07 -3.78
C LEU A 546 -18.95 -41.83 -2.56
N GLY A 547 -19.79 -42.69 -1.99
CA GLY A 547 -19.31 -43.87 -1.26
C GLY A 547 -19.20 -45.12 -2.15
N SER A 548 -20.03 -45.22 -3.19
CA SER A 548 -20.15 -46.46 -4.00
C SER A 548 -20.80 -46.22 -5.38
N PHE A 549 -20.30 -45.23 -6.13
CA PHE A 549 -20.89 -44.67 -7.36
C PHE A 549 -21.41 -45.68 -8.41
N TRP A 550 -20.78 -46.84 -8.52
CA TRP A 550 -21.08 -47.85 -9.55
C TRP A 550 -22.13 -48.87 -9.11
N THR A 551 -22.28 -49.08 -7.80
CA THR A 551 -23.31 -49.97 -7.19
C THR A 551 -24.50 -49.20 -6.61
N ALA A 552 -24.37 -47.88 -6.41
CA ALA A 552 -25.45 -47.03 -5.94
C ALA A 552 -26.64 -47.01 -6.92
N LYS A 553 -27.87 -47.03 -6.38
CA LYS A 553 -29.10 -46.95 -7.19
C LYS A 553 -29.11 -45.61 -7.96
N ARG A 554 -29.32 -45.68 -9.27
CA ARG A 554 -29.40 -44.50 -10.15
C ARG A 554 -30.44 -43.51 -9.62
N PRO A 555 -30.09 -42.24 -9.36
CA PRO A 555 -31.03 -41.26 -8.83
C PRO A 555 -32.11 -40.91 -9.87
N VAL A 556 -33.27 -40.51 -9.37
CA VAL A 556 -34.46 -40.13 -10.16
C VAL A 556 -34.73 -38.64 -9.97
N GLY A 557 -35.40 -38.00 -10.93
CA GLY A 557 -35.73 -36.58 -10.87
C GLY A 557 -34.53 -35.67 -11.13
N ILE A 558 -34.48 -34.52 -10.45
CA ILE A 558 -33.58 -33.38 -10.77
C ILE A 558 -32.09 -33.79 -10.79
N LEU A 559 -31.66 -34.67 -9.89
CA LEU A 559 -30.25 -35.10 -9.81
C LEU A 559 -29.81 -36.04 -10.95
N LEU A 560 -30.75 -36.61 -11.73
CA LEU A 560 -30.43 -37.56 -12.80
C LEU A 560 -29.52 -36.94 -13.87
N GLN A 561 -29.69 -35.66 -14.21
CA GLN A 561 -28.85 -35.00 -15.22
C GLN A 561 -27.42 -34.80 -14.70
N ALA A 562 -27.27 -34.25 -13.50
CA ALA A 562 -25.97 -34.05 -12.84
C ALA A 562 -25.21 -35.38 -12.69
N TRP A 563 -25.90 -36.41 -12.19
CA TRP A 563 -25.37 -37.77 -12.04
C TRP A 563 -24.88 -38.34 -13.37
N ASN A 564 -25.70 -38.22 -14.42
CA ASN A 564 -25.32 -38.65 -15.76
C ASN A 564 -24.06 -37.90 -16.25
N SER A 565 -24.04 -36.56 -16.26
CA SER A 565 -22.87 -35.78 -16.75
C SER A 565 -21.58 -36.13 -16.03
N VAL A 566 -21.60 -36.21 -14.69
CA VAL A 566 -20.42 -36.58 -13.89
C VAL A 566 -19.99 -38.02 -14.16
N ARG A 567 -20.95 -38.97 -14.28
CA ARG A 567 -20.66 -40.38 -14.60
C ARG A 567 -20.07 -40.54 -16.00
N TYR A 568 -20.55 -39.76 -16.97
CA TYR A 568 -20.05 -39.77 -18.34
C TYR A 568 -18.61 -39.27 -18.39
N ALA A 569 -18.34 -38.09 -17.82
CA ALA A 569 -16.99 -37.51 -17.79
C ALA A 569 -15.99 -38.41 -17.05
N LEU A 570 -16.35 -38.96 -15.88
CA LEU A 570 -15.48 -39.85 -15.10
C LEU A 570 -15.14 -41.16 -15.82
N VAL A 571 -16.07 -41.76 -16.58
CA VAL A 571 -15.75 -42.95 -17.41
C VAL A 571 -14.90 -42.60 -18.62
N GLN A 572 -15.14 -41.45 -19.25
CA GLN A 572 -14.36 -41.04 -20.41
C GLN A 572 -12.87 -40.89 -20.05
N ILE A 573 -12.55 -40.16 -18.98
CA ILE A 573 -11.17 -40.04 -18.50
C ILE A 573 -10.61 -41.37 -17.95
N TYR A 574 -11.41 -42.19 -17.27
CA TYR A 574 -10.98 -43.50 -16.76
C TYR A 574 -10.62 -44.47 -17.88
N ASP A 575 -11.41 -44.51 -18.96
CA ASP A 575 -11.14 -45.27 -20.18
C ASP A 575 -9.79 -44.86 -20.79
N TYR A 576 -9.46 -43.56 -20.79
CA TYR A 576 -8.16 -43.06 -21.25
C TYR A 576 -7.01 -43.40 -20.29
N MET A 577 -7.20 -43.30 -18.97
CA MET A 577 -6.21 -43.69 -17.96
C MET A 577 -5.88 -45.20 -18.08
N VAL A 578 -6.90 -46.06 -18.20
CA VAL A 578 -6.73 -47.51 -18.37
C VAL A 578 -6.06 -47.84 -19.72
N ARG A 579 -6.50 -47.23 -20.83
CA ARG A 579 -5.89 -47.45 -22.16
C ARG A 579 -4.42 -47.09 -22.18
N SER A 580 -4.07 -45.92 -21.64
CA SER A 580 -2.69 -45.40 -21.58
C SER A 580 -1.82 -46.02 -20.48
N LEU A 581 -2.34 -46.96 -19.68
CA LEU A 581 -1.66 -47.54 -18.51
C LEU A 581 -1.25 -46.48 -17.46
N SER A 582 -1.88 -45.31 -17.51
CA SER A 582 -1.61 -44.19 -16.62
C SER A 582 -2.16 -44.45 -15.23
N GLU A 583 -1.39 -44.06 -14.22
CA GLU A 583 -1.89 -44.01 -12.85
C GLU A 583 -2.66 -42.72 -12.56
N PHE A 584 -2.34 -41.62 -13.25
CA PHE A 584 -2.88 -40.29 -12.99
C PHE A 584 -3.79 -39.80 -14.13
N GLY A 585 -4.59 -38.78 -13.85
CA GLY A 585 -5.46 -38.13 -14.82
C GLY A 585 -6.08 -36.85 -14.26
N ILE A 586 -6.62 -36.00 -15.15
CA ILE A 586 -7.37 -34.80 -14.77
C ILE A 586 -8.70 -34.76 -15.54
N LEU A 587 -9.77 -34.33 -14.88
CA LEU A 587 -10.99 -33.83 -15.52
C LEU A 587 -11.16 -32.36 -15.13
N THR A 588 -11.22 -31.44 -16.10
CA THR A 588 -11.33 -29.99 -15.83
C THR A 588 -12.54 -29.36 -16.51
N THR A 589 -13.08 -28.34 -15.85
CA THR A 589 -14.13 -27.45 -16.38
C THR A 589 -13.63 -26.02 -16.61
N GLY A 590 -12.34 -25.74 -16.35
CA GLY A 590 -11.79 -24.40 -16.24
C GLY A 590 -12.11 -23.72 -14.90
N THR A 591 -13.34 -23.88 -14.39
CA THR A 591 -13.76 -23.38 -13.06
C THR A 591 -13.54 -24.38 -11.92
N ALA A 592 -13.23 -25.65 -12.23
CA ALA A 592 -12.86 -26.69 -11.29
C ALA A 592 -11.90 -27.70 -11.94
N ILE A 593 -11.17 -28.42 -11.09
CA ILE A 593 -10.20 -29.45 -11.47
C ILE A 593 -10.48 -30.68 -10.61
N VAL A 594 -10.68 -31.84 -11.23
CA VAL A 594 -10.75 -33.13 -10.55
C VAL A 594 -9.45 -33.88 -10.87
N PHE A 595 -8.58 -33.97 -9.88
CA PHE A 595 -7.36 -34.79 -9.95
C PHE A 595 -7.71 -36.24 -9.65
N LEU A 596 -7.18 -37.17 -10.44
CA LEU A 596 -7.57 -38.58 -10.44
C LEU A 596 -6.37 -39.52 -10.30
N ARG A 597 -6.58 -40.63 -9.60
CA ARG A 597 -5.61 -41.75 -9.50
C ARG A 597 -6.29 -43.11 -9.60
N ILE A 598 -5.75 -44.02 -10.42
CA ILE A 598 -6.16 -45.44 -10.44
C ILE A 598 -5.34 -46.23 -9.43
N ASP A 599 -6.01 -46.95 -8.54
CA ASP A 599 -5.39 -47.98 -7.71
C ASP A 599 -5.13 -49.24 -8.54
N TRP A 600 -3.97 -49.27 -9.23
CA TRP A 600 -3.53 -50.41 -10.03
C TRP A 600 -3.15 -51.63 -9.16
N ALA A 601 -2.74 -51.43 -7.90
CA ALA A 601 -2.37 -52.51 -7.00
C ALA A 601 -3.59 -53.37 -6.61
N ASN A 602 -4.74 -52.74 -6.35
CA ASN A 602 -6.02 -53.43 -6.14
C ASN A 602 -6.78 -53.72 -7.46
N GLY A 603 -6.02 -54.01 -8.52
CA GLY A 603 -6.54 -54.51 -9.81
C GLY A 603 -7.37 -53.50 -10.59
N ALA A 604 -7.05 -52.20 -10.46
CA ALA A 604 -7.75 -51.10 -11.15
C ALA A 604 -9.28 -51.17 -10.98
N LYS A 605 -9.72 -51.27 -9.71
CA LYS A 605 -11.16 -51.22 -9.34
C LYS A 605 -11.56 -49.89 -8.71
N THR A 606 -10.62 -49.16 -8.14
CA THR A 606 -10.87 -47.91 -7.40
C THR A 606 -10.25 -46.73 -8.10
N LEU A 607 -11.07 -45.71 -8.36
CA LEU A 607 -10.64 -44.38 -8.80
C LEU A 607 -10.62 -43.44 -7.59
N GLN A 608 -9.43 -43.04 -7.14
CA GLN A 608 -9.30 -41.97 -6.16
C GLN A 608 -9.48 -40.61 -6.85
N TYR A 609 -10.16 -39.66 -6.20
CA TYR A 609 -10.38 -38.31 -6.74
C TYR A 609 -10.16 -37.21 -5.70
N HIS A 610 -9.70 -36.04 -6.16
CA HIS A 610 -9.70 -34.80 -5.40
C HIS A 610 -10.34 -33.67 -6.22
N LEU A 611 -11.34 -32.97 -5.66
CA LEU A 611 -11.99 -31.83 -6.31
C LEU A 611 -11.40 -30.52 -5.79
N ALA A 612 -10.67 -29.83 -6.66
CA ALA A 612 -10.22 -28.45 -6.46
C ALA A 612 -11.10 -27.46 -7.23
N ARG A 613 -11.29 -26.27 -6.66
CA ARG A 613 -11.96 -25.10 -7.24
C ARG A 613 -11.08 -23.88 -6.96
N PRO A 614 -10.00 -23.64 -7.73
CA PRO A 614 -8.95 -22.68 -7.36
C PRO A 614 -9.46 -21.29 -6.90
N ALA A 615 -10.48 -20.73 -7.55
CA ALA A 615 -11.08 -19.43 -7.18
C ALA A 615 -11.87 -19.43 -5.85
N PHE A 616 -12.31 -20.59 -5.37
CA PHE A 616 -12.92 -20.75 -4.05
C PHE A 616 -11.86 -21.12 -3.01
N ASP A 617 -10.99 -22.08 -3.34
CA ASP A 617 -10.01 -22.62 -2.40
C ASP A 617 -8.99 -21.54 -1.98
N ALA A 618 -8.47 -20.76 -2.94
CA ALA A 618 -7.55 -19.66 -2.66
C ALA A 618 -8.23 -18.46 -1.98
N ALA A 619 -9.53 -18.23 -2.20
CA ALA A 619 -10.30 -17.18 -1.53
C ALA A 619 -10.59 -17.50 -0.03
N GLN A 620 -10.31 -18.72 0.42
CA GLN A 620 -10.34 -19.13 1.83
C GLN A 620 -8.94 -19.31 2.44
N ALA A 621 -7.88 -19.00 1.68
CA ALA A 621 -6.50 -19.32 2.03
C ALA A 621 -5.74 -18.14 2.66
N SER A 622 -4.57 -18.42 3.23
CA SER A 622 -3.59 -17.37 3.53
C SER A 622 -2.93 -16.87 2.23
N GLU A 623 -2.36 -15.66 2.23
CA GLU A 623 -1.67 -15.12 1.05
C GLU A 623 -0.54 -16.04 0.54
N ALA A 624 0.18 -16.69 1.46
CA ALA A 624 1.22 -17.68 1.13
C ALA A 624 0.66 -18.98 0.51
N ASP A 625 -0.60 -19.30 0.76
CA ASP A 625 -1.29 -20.49 0.23
C ASP A 625 -2.02 -20.24 -1.10
N VAL A 626 -2.17 -18.99 -1.54
CA VAL A 626 -2.80 -18.64 -2.84
C VAL A 626 -2.02 -19.24 -4.01
N ALA A 627 -0.69 -19.14 -3.99
CA ALA A 627 0.17 -19.66 -5.06
C ALA A 627 0.06 -21.19 -5.24
N PRO A 628 0.19 -22.05 -4.20
CA PRO A 628 -0.02 -23.49 -4.36
C PRO A 628 -1.47 -23.87 -4.73
N LEU A 629 -2.48 -23.15 -4.21
CA LEU A 629 -3.89 -23.43 -4.52
C LEU A 629 -4.36 -22.86 -5.87
N SER A 630 -3.56 -22.01 -6.54
CA SER A 630 -3.81 -21.54 -7.90
C SER A 630 -3.91 -22.70 -8.89
N ALA A 631 -4.68 -22.55 -9.98
CA ALA A 631 -4.82 -23.59 -11.00
C ALA A 631 -3.46 -24.05 -11.55
N VAL A 632 -2.54 -23.11 -11.77
CA VAL A 632 -1.19 -23.37 -12.27
C VAL A 632 -0.33 -24.07 -11.21
N GLY A 633 -0.33 -23.61 -9.96
CA GLY A 633 0.42 -24.24 -8.86
C GLY A 633 -0.03 -25.68 -8.56
N GLN A 634 -1.34 -25.93 -8.62
CA GLN A 634 -1.90 -27.27 -8.48
C GLN A 634 -1.51 -28.18 -9.65
N TYR A 635 -1.55 -27.71 -10.90
CA TYR A 635 -1.08 -28.47 -12.07
C TYR A 635 0.42 -28.78 -12.02
N VAL A 636 1.27 -27.80 -11.69
CA VAL A 636 2.73 -28.00 -11.52
C VAL A 636 3.00 -29.09 -10.49
N SER A 637 2.36 -28.99 -9.32
CA SER A 637 2.53 -29.95 -8.21
C SER A 637 2.05 -31.36 -8.60
N PHE A 638 0.94 -31.46 -9.34
CA PHE A 638 0.40 -32.73 -9.81
C PHE A 638 1.27 -33.38 -10.90
N ILE A 639 1.86 -32.60 -11.81
CA ILE A 639 2.80 -33.09 -12.82
C ILE A 639 4.07 -33.60 -12.13
N VAL A 640 4.67 -32.83 -11.23
CA VAL A 640 5.86 -33.26 -10.47
C VAL A 640 5.56 -34.51 -9.63
N ARG A 641 4.35 -34.65 -9.07
CA ARG A 641 3.91 -35.90 -8.43
C ARG A 641 3.90 -37.07 -9.40
N ALA A 642 3.20 -36.92 -10.53
CA ALA A 642 3.03 -37.99 -11.50
C ALA A 642 4.37 -38.44 -12.10
N LEU A 643 5.38 -37.56 -12.19
CA LEU A 643 6.75 -37.90 -12.58
C LEU A 643 7.53 -38.66 -11.50
N LYS A 644 7.42 -38.24 -10.23
CA LYS A 644 8.02 -38.98 -9.09
C LYS A 644 7.49 -40.42 -8.99
N GLU A 645 6.22 -40.63 -9.35
CA GLU A 645 5.57 -41.94 -9.32
C GLU A 645 5.73 -42.70 -10.67
N SER A 646 5.87 -42.03 -11.83
CA SER A 646 6.14 -42.70 -13.11
C SER A 646 7.52 -43.34 -13.20
N GLN A 647 8.54 -42.82 -12.48
CA GLN A 647 9.86 -43.45 -12.40
C GLN A 647 9.83 -44.83 -11.68
N HIS A 648 8.77 -45.16 -10.93
CA HIS A 648 8.53 -46.51 -10.40
C HIS A 648 7.89 -47.45 -11.45
N GLY A 649 7.64 -46.93 -12.65
CA GLY A 649 7.27 -47.65 -13.87
C GLY A 649 8.39 -48.49 -14.47
N ASN A 650 9.10 -49.24 -13.64
CA ASN A 650 9.95 -50.36 -14.06
C ASN A 650 9.15 -51.25 -15.02
N HIS A 651 9.77 -51.88 -16.02
CA HIS A 651 9.05 -52.69 -17.04
C HIS A 651 8.02 -53.66 -16.42
N LYS A 652 8.40 -54.31 -15.31
CA LYS A 652 7.53 -55.15 -14.47
C LYS A 652 6.24 -54.48 -13.98
N THR A 653 6.30 -53.22 -13.54
CA THR A 653 5.13 -52.43 -13.09
C THR A 653 4.18 -52.17 -14.25
N ARG A 654 4.72 -51.79 -15.42
CA ARG A 654 3.93 -51.53 -16.63
C ARG A 654 3.29 -52.80 -17.20
N MET A 655 4.02 -53.92 -17.22
CA MET A 655 3.47 -55.24 -17.54
C MET A 655 2.33 -55.63 -16.57
N GLY A 656 2.50 -55.39 -15.27
CA GLY A 656 1.43 -55.60 -14.29
C GLY A 656 0.17 -54.77 -14.56
N ARG A 657 0.32 -53.52 -15.03
CA ARG A 657 -0.81 -52.70 -15.49
C ARG A 657 -1.43 -53.26 -16.78
N MET A 658 -0.63 -53.75 -17.74
CA MET A 658 -1.15 -54.41 -18.95
C MET A 658 -1.94 -55.69 -18.65
N ASP A 659 -1.44 -56.54 -17.77
CA ASP A 659 -2.16 -57.76 -17.38
C ASP A 659 -3.42 -57.43 -16.59
N THR A 660 -3.38 -56.41 -15.73
CA THR A 660 -4.58 -55.85 -15.09
C THR A 660 -5.59 -55.36 -16.15
N ARG A 661 -5.14 -54.58 -17.16
CA ARG A 661 -5.96 -54.07 -18.29
C ARG A 661 -6.70 -55.20 -19.02
N LYS A 662 -6.07 -56.38 -19.19
CA LYS A 662 -6.70 -57.58 -19.81
C LYS A 662 -7.83 -58.19 -18.97
N THR A 663 -7.83 -57.99 -17.65
CA THR A 663 -8.88 -58.52 -16.73
C THR A 663 -10.08 -57.59 -16.53
N LEU A 664 -9.99 -56.33 -16.95
CA LEU A 664 -11.04 -55.34 -16.73
C LEU A 664 -12.24 -55.53 -17.66
N SER A 665 -13.44 -55.64 -17.07
CA SER A 665 -14.69 -55.60 -17.82
C SER A 665 -15.00 -54.20 -18.35
N LYS A 666 -15.40 -54.11 -19.62
CA LYS A 666 -15.96 -52.90 -20.23
C LYS A 666 -17.44 -52.73 -19.85
N VAL A 667 -17.93 -51.49 -19.88
CA VAL A 667 -19.31 -51.15 -19.53
C VAL A 667 -20.28 -51.73 -20.56
N THR A 668 -20.91 -52.85 -20.21
CA THR A 668 -22.01 -53.45 -20.96
C THR A 668 -23.31 -52.68 -20.73
N MET A 669 -23.99 -52.34 -21.83
CA MET A 669 -25.37 -51.85 -21.78
C MET A 669 -26.29 -52.99 -21.35
N GLY A 670 -26.66 -53.02 -20.07
CA GLY A 670 -27.79 -53.81 -19.61
C GLY A 670 -29.06 -53.33 -20.31
N THR A 671 -29.59 -54.13 -21.23
CA THR A 671 -30.99 -54.00 -21.61
C THR A 671 -31.84 -54.19 -20.36
N ALA A 672 -32.94 -53.43 -20.24
CA ALA A 672 -33.88 -53.62 -19.15
C ALA A 672 -34.67 -54.92 -19.39
N THR A 673 -34.07 -56.05 -19.00
CA THR A 673 -34.76 -57.33 -18.97
C THR A 673 -35.85 -57.28 -17.91
N ASN A 674 -37.11 -57.18 -18.36
CA ASN A 674 -38.27 -57.41 -17.52
C ASN A 674 -38.24 -58.86 -17.00
N THR A 675 -37.62 -59.08 -15.85
CA THR A 675 -37.67 -60.36 -15.14
C THR A 675 -38.95 -60.42 -14.31
N ASN A 676 -40.00 -60.96 -14.93
CA ASN A 676 -41.14 -61.69 -14.37
C ASN A 676 -41.63 -61.30 -12.95
N ALA A 677 -42.86 -60.86 -12.71
CA ALA A 677 -44.12 -61.23 -13.37
C ALA A 677 -44.44 -62.74 -13.38
N ALA A 678 -43.97 -63.52 -12.39
CA ALA A 678 -44.44 -64.90 -12.14
C ALA A 678 -44.10 -65.45 -10.72
N SER A 679 -44.82 -65.06 -9.65
CA SER A 679 -45.03 -65.88 -8.42
C SER A 679 -45.78 -65.13 -7.29
N ALA A 680 -47.13 -65.08 -7.30
CA ALA A 680 -47.93 -64.62 -6.15
C ALA A 680 -49.42 -65.08 -6.20
N SER A 681 -49.72 -66.24 -6.79
CA SER A 681 -51.09 -66.73 -6.93
C SER A 681 -51.57 -67.47 -5.66
N THR A 682 -51.90 -66.74 -4.59
CA THR A 682 -52.41 -67.35 -3.35
C THR A 682 -53.45 -66.49 -2.62
N SER A 683 -54.68 -66.99 -2.56
CA SER A 683 -55.78 -66.67 -1.61
C SER A 683 -55.95 -65.22 -1.10
N GLY A 684 -57.06 -64.58 -1.52
CA GLY A 684 -57.56 -63.31 -0.95
C GLY A 684 -59.08 -63.18 -1.09
N THR A 685 -59.84 -63.95 -0.33
CA THR A 685 -61.31 -64.06 -0.46
C THR A 685 -62.07 -63.26 0.60
N ALA A 686 -62.63 -62.11 0.21
CA ALA A 686 -63.81 -61.43 0.78
C ALA A 686 -64.20 -60.30 -0.20
N MET A 687 -65.45 -60.09 -0.61
CA MET A 687 -66.61 -59.62 0.16
C MET A 687 -66.34 -58.29 0.90
N ARG A 688 -67.13 -57.22 0.70
CA ARG A 688 -68.43 -57.14 0.00
C ARG A 688 -68.65 -55.75 -0.60
#